data_AF-A0A4R5H9D6-F1
#
_entry.id   AF-A0A4R5H9D6-F1
#
_cell.length_a   1.000
_cell.length_b   1.000
_cell.length_c   1.000
_cell.angle_alpha   90.00
_cell.angle_beta   90.00
_cell.angle_gamma   90.00
#
_symmetry.space_group_name_H-M   'P 1'
#
loop_
_entity.id
_entity.type
_entity.pdbx_description
1 polymer ?
#
loop_
_entity_poly.entity_id
_entity_poly.type
_entity_poly.pdbx_seq_one_letter_code
_entity_poly.pdbx_strand_id
1 'polypeptide(L)'
;MLYLVFHEVAVSFKLKLAISITAFIFLFISLPAQANPVNSLTIKNESSAELIQHPVQVGRLFLQGEIPQFPKAVFDNVPMTTQADIKQRWPDGSVKHAVVSFVAPRLQPNVLHNVSFTNQSSGNNTTLDTSVLLDTGFDAEIVIKQGTKTKRASAREMLTNGDFSLWTQGSVVTTFILADHSMERKYDLGFDELRSVRPIYHVAFWPTTGDIRVRYIGENINTETLQNLAYSFDLTLNGSNKYSLTTAKTHHYGSRWTQTFWNNPQEQKVSIDHNLAYLKETRFFANYDTSLTIPELQLDNWYQTFLSRDNELYGSGLWQVAMSTTGGRSDLGIHPAWVSAWLYSGDWRLFEVSAKQADLAANWSAHSREGDSSKTYLREGNTQALGRPVSVNARPSLWLYDHRNLDITHPDDAVIRHNTNDIGWRYWGREDAWSDDIAHRVNPYSALYALTGDYWYLEQLQLWAATSAMEHTSNAIRGPNNMAGIHSEIRGEGRGFRERVHALLLTPDNTPEKQYFTDITYDTIALWAGERSIALSELQDHPAYQYGLDNPVAVSPSQFWQPNVAVNSSSTPHLFTDGMLDVKAGGAPWMYSLFRASVGEAAQMGLPTQPLVDWSDKLLTSLFASPVSKHAVGAYFIAVQSSDEHYFTWPEIAERIPVLEQLIAGGEGIAANTRVTNVNHGYPTLAYASSTYLNSGEQQQAVHQWLKQNYYSPQINNFANNPQWAILARTQNSPKPLAGLTPVMPSPAVRSNPPGGAGGSVSTGGSSSDDPIPTFEPPEHPVTIAASNDVGGAYIYLDFDESTTNSASNLVAETEGTVTYREGRFGSAIYFDGTSYLNLPDYEISPPYTVSMWVKSEQASRSWPGETFVLADGSRSGACLSTPAIRYNSNFELAVKTVAACGSEYQGKVEGFAFGYWQHITLVVEPESTSLYVNGENVGATIGIQNASTTPQPNCLFIGAEQSGDCHSPGKFYRGLMDEFRVYRRALNPSEVSRIYRVDPNKAGDSELGAESDITDGLISRIDFESDVVDSVGNSVSGNAPAIVTGKYGSAGEFNGQDSYLSVEGLHIAPNYSVSLWLQPSGTPSWPNPEFGIIDGGQSGACQFIPYIGYRVPDAFYWNGNTTQSHIVAATGDCSNPMFRSGSLLELGSWHHVAIVTFSNARQIYINGHIAEDMATRVSASDNQCVFIGAKQIGNCTSPTSFFSGLIDEVRIYNKALTAEEVTTLASLNEVAY
;
A
#
# COMPACT_ATOMS: atom_id res chain seq x y z
N MET A 1 41.17 -65.98 -24.55
CA MET A 1 41.45 -64.76 -23.76
C MET A 1 40.77 -63.51 -24.32
N LEU A 2 40.78 -63.23 -25.64
CA LEU A 2 40.01 -62.09 -26.17
C LEU A 2 38.49 -62.18 -25.97
N TYR A 3 37.90 -63.38 -26.03
CA TYR A 3 36.43 -63.54 -25.89
C TYR A 3 35.89 -63.27 -24.47
N LEU A 4 36.72 -63.44 -23.44
CA LEU A 4 36.35 -63.16 -22.04
C LEU A 4 36.39 -61.66 -21.74
N VAL A 5 37.33 -60.92 -22.35
CA VAL A 5 37.43 -59.46 -22.21
C VAL A 5 36.25 -58.76 -22.90
N PHE A 6 35.77 -59.24 -24.04
CA PHE A 6 34.62 -58.64 -24.72
C PHE A 6 33.27 -58.90 -24.00
N HIS A 7 33.14 -60.02 -23.27
CA HIS A 7 31.91 -60.32 -22.53
C HIS A 7 31.81 -59.50 -21.22
N GLU A 8 32.91 -59.32 -20.50
CA GLU A 8 32.94 -58.44 -19.31
C GLU A 8 32.76 -56.96 -19.65
N VAL A 9 33.30 -56.50 -20.78
CA VAL A 9 33.09 -55.12 -21.25
C VAL A 9 31.64 -54.89 -21.68
N ALA A 10 30.99 -55.85 -22.34
CA ALA A 10 29.60 -55.74 -22.78
C ALA A 10 28.59 -55.77 -21.61
N VAL A 11 28.87 -56.54 -20.55
CA VAL A 11 28.03 -56.59 -19.34
C VAL A 11 28.22 -55.32 -18.48
N SER A 12 29.45 -54.81 -18.38
CA SER A 12 29.75 -53.53 -17.71
C SER A 12 29.11 -52.33 -18.44
N PHE A 13 29.06 -52.36 -19.78
CA PHE A 13 28.41 -51.30 -20.57
C PHE A 13 26.89 -51.34 -20.45
N LYS A 14 26.26 -52.52 -20.41
CA LYS A 14 24.80 -52.64 -20.22
C LYS A 14 24.36 -52.29 -18.80
N LEU A 15 25.17 -52.59 -17.77
CA LEU A 15 24.87 -52.20 -16.40
C LEU A 15 25.07 -50.68 -16.18
N LYS A 16 26.09 -50.07 -16.80
CA LYS A 16 26.29 -48.62 -16.77
C LYS A 16 25.24 -47.86 -17.58
N LEU A 17 24.77 -48.41 -18.71
CA LEU A 17 23.70 -47.77 -19.49
C LEU A 17 22.33 -47.89 -18.79
N ALA A 18 22.05 -48.99 -18.07
CA ALA A 18 20.83 -49.12 -17.26
C ALA A 18 20.86 -48.22 -16.01
N ILE A 19 22.02 -48.06 -15.36
CA ILE A 19 22.20 -47.11 -14.25
C ILE A 19 22.14 -45.67 -14.76
N SER A 20 22.67 -45.36 -15.96
CA SER A 20 22.56 -44.03 -16.56
C SER A 20 21.16 -43.70 -17.05
N ILE A 21 20.37 -44.65 -17.58
CA ILE A 21 18.97 -44.38 -18.00
C ILE A 21 18.04 -44.27 -16.79
N THR A 22 18.31 -45.00 -15.71
CA THR A 22 17.58 -44.82 -14.44
C THR A 22 17.97 -43.50 -13.74
N ALA A 23 19.24 -43.07 -13.86
CA ALA A 23 19.68 -41.75 -13.37
C ALA A 23 19.22 -40.58 -14.26
N PHE A 24 19.06 -40.78 -15.58
CA PHE A 24 18.57 -39.75 -16.50
C PHE A 24 17.05 -39.55 -16.44
N ILE A 25 16.28 -40.58 -16.05
CA ILE A 25 14.84 -40.44 -15.80
C ILE A 25 14.55 -39.83 -14.42
N PHE A 26 15.53 -39.80 -13.51
CA PHE A 26 15.42 -39.14 -12.20
C PHE A 26 16.01 -37.72 -12.13
N LEU A 27 16.60 -37.19 -13.23
CA LEU A 27 17.17 -35.84 -13.26
C LEU A 27 16.36 -34.83 -14.10
N PHE A 28 15.08 -35.11 -14.34
CA PHE A 28 14.09 -34.14 -14.81
C PHE A 28 12.86 -34.16 -13.91
N ILE A 29 13.07 -33.90 -12.61
CA ILE A 29 12.00 -33.43 -11.71
C ILE A 29 12.58 -32.31 -10.86
N SER A 30 11.77 -31.26 -10.74
CA SER A 30 11.95 -30.01 -9.99
C SER A 30 12.98 -29.02 -10.57
N LEU A 31 12.50 -28.17 -11.48
CA LEU A 31 12.63 -26.72 -11.25
C LEU A 31 12.37 -26.48 -9.75
N PRO A 32 13.16 -25.66 -9.02
CA PRO A 32 12.84 -25.39 -7.63
C PRO A 32 11.43 -24.81 -7.62
N ALA A 33 10.44 -25.62 -7.24
CA ALA A 33 9.18 -25.12 -6.77
C ALA A 33 9.60 -24.16 -5.66
N GLN A 34 9.25 -22.88 -5.82
CA GLN A 34 9.41 -21.88 -4.79
C GLN A 34 8.93 -22.53 -3.49
N ALA A 35 9.86 -22.85 -2.59
CA ALA A 35 9.52 -23.61 -1.41
C ALA A 35 8.47 -22.79 -0.66
N ASN A 36 7.31 -23.39 -0.38
CA ASN A 36 6.26 -22.69 0.33
C ASN A 36 6.87 -22.10 1.61
N PRO A 37 6.58 -20.83 1.93
CA PRO A 37 7.06 -20.21 3.15
C PRO A 37 6.73 -21.11 4.35
N VAL A 38 7.70 -21.26 5.26
CA VAL A 38 7.59 -22.17 6.40
C VAL A 38 6.42 -21.73 7.27
N ASN A 39 5.55 -22.66 7.67
CA ASN A 39 4.48 -22.38 8.60
C ASN A 39 5.01 -22.15 10.01
N SER A 40 5.34 -20.89 10.26
CA SER A 40 5.78 -20.38 11.54
C SER A 40 5.20 -19.00 11.82
N LEU A 41 5.31 -18.58 13.07
CA LEU A 41 5.15 -17.21 13.52
C LEU A 41 6.33 -16.85 14.40
N THR A 42 6.55 -15.56 14.64
CA THR A 42 7.53 -15.10 15.63
C THR A 42 6.85 -14.35 16.76
N ILE A 43 7.43 -14.44 17.96
CA ILE A 43 6.94 -13.79 19.18
C ILE A 43 8.09 -12.95 19.75
N LYS A 44 7.83 -11.68 20.03
CA LYS A 44 8.79 -10.79 20.69
C LYS A 44 8.13 -10.10 21.87
N ASN A 45 8.78 -10.17 23.03
CA ASN A 45 8.38 -9.42 24.21
C ASN A 45 8.96 -8.00 24.12
N GLU A 46 8.09 -7.01 23.98
CA GLU A 46 8.42 -5.58 23.87
C GLU A 46 8.34 -4.88 25.23
N SER A 47 7.91 -5.58 26.27
CA SER A 47 7.95 -5.08 27.65
C SER A 47 9.39 -5.05 28.17
N SER A 48 9.66 -4.14 29.09
CA SER A 48 10.97 -4.04 29.77
C SER A 48 11.25 -5.22 30.72
N ALA A 49 10.19 -5.89 31.18
CA ALA A 49 10.26 -7.04 32.08
C ALA A 49 10.17 -8.37 31.30
N GLU A 50 10.88 -9.37 31.79
CA GLU A 50 10.77 -10.74 31.30
C GLU A 50 9.41 -11.35 31.64
N LEU A 51 8.82 -12.07 30.68
CA LEU A 51 7.59 -12.84 30.88
C LEU A 51 7.94 -14.32 31.07
N ILE A 52 7.52 -14.90 32.18
CA ILE A 52 7.78 -16.31 32.55
C ILE A 52 6.47 -17.08 32.48
N GLN A 53 6.49 -18.28 31.90
CA GLN A 53 5.30 -19.10 31.69
C GLN A 53 4.16 -18.31 31.05
N HIS A 54 4.46 -17.56 29.99
CA HIS A 54 3.51 -16.68 29.35
C HIS A 54 2.45 -17.47 28.56
N PRO A 55 1.15 -17.29 28.84
CA PRO A 55 0.08 -17.89 28.04
C PRO A 55 0.07 -17.38 26.60
N VAL A 56 0.10 -18.29 25.62
CA VAL A 56 -0.01 -17.95 24.19
C VAL A 56 -1.19 -18.70 23.60
N GLN A 57 -2.17 -17.95 23.08
CA GLN A 57 -3.28 -18.49 22.31
C GLN A 57 -3.40 -17.69 21.00
N VAL A 58 -3.38 -18.41 19.87
CA VAL A 58 -3.49 -17.83 18.54
C VAL A 58 -4.51 -18.60 17.70
N GLY A 59 -5.19 -17.91 16.80
CA GLY A 59 -5.85 -18.53 15.66
C GLY A 59 -4.79 -18.79 14.58
N ARG A 60 -4.87 -19.94 13.91
CA ARG A 60 -3.93 -20.28 12.83
C ARG A 60 -4.65 -20.93 11.67
N LEU A 61 -4.37 -20.42 10.48
CA LEU A 61 -4.79 -20.99 9.20
C LEU A 61 -3.71 -21.94 8.68
N PHE A 62 -4.13 -23.06 8.09
CA PHE A 62 -3.25 -24.13 7.64
C PHE A 62 -3.50 -24.45 6.16
N LEU A 63 -2.43 -24.74 5.43
CA LEU A 63 -2.54 -25.19 4.03
C LEU A 63 -3.16 -26.58 3.97
N GLN A 64 -3.90 -26.85 2.89
CA GLN A 64 -4.49 -28.17 2.67
C GLN A 64 -3.40 -29.25 2.62
N GLY A 65 -3.60 -30.33 3.37
CA GLY A 65 -2.68 -31.45 3.51
C GLY A 65 -1.51 -31.25 4.49
N GLU A 66 -1.28 -30.03 4.98
CA GLU A 66 -0.10 -29.69 5.77
C GLU A 66 -0.12 -30.29 7.19
N ILE A 67 -1.24 -30.13 7.89
CA ILE A 67 -1.46 -30.68 9.24
C ILE A 67 -2.63 -31.67 9.16
N PRO A 68 -2.36 -32.98 9.03
CA PRO A 68 -3.42 -33.98 8.85
C PRO A 68 -4.39 -34.08 10.03
N GLN A 69 -3.93 -33.92 11.27
CA GLN A 69 -4.75 -34.19 12.46
C GLN A 69 -4.91 -32.96 13.35
N PHE A 70 -3.84 -32.57 14.05
CA PHE A 70 -3.82 -31.45 14.98
C PHE A 70 -2.45 -30.76 14.97
N PRO A 71 -2.39 -29.42 15.03
CA PRO A 71 -1.13 -28.71 15.11
C PRO A 71 -0.51 -28.83 16.51
N LYS A 72 0.82 -28.92 16.54
CA LYS A 72 1.67 -28.87 17.73
C LYS A 72 2.67 -27.73 17.55
N ALA A 73 2.70 -26.81 18.51
CA ALA A 73 3.64 -25.70 18.52
C ALA A 73 5.05 -26.19 18.89
N VAL A 74 6.05 -25.69 18.18
CA VAL A 74 7.47 -25.95 18.43
C VAL A 74 8.13 -24.59 18.66
N PHE A 75 8.38 -24.26 19.92
CA PHE A 75 8.92 -22.98 20.38
C PHE A 75 10.46 -23.07 20.45
N ASP A 76 11.18 -22.29 19.64
CA ASP A 76 12.64 -22.34 19.51
C ASP A 76 13.20 -23.77 19.34
N ASN A 77 12.60 -24.53 18.43
CA ASN A 77 12.89 -25.95 18.16
C ASN A 77 12.55 -26.91 19.32
N VAL A 78 11.88 -26.45 20.37
CA VAL A 78 11.39 -27.26 21.49
C VAL A 78 9.89 -27.53 21.33
N PRO A 79 9.46 -28.78 21.11
CA PRO A 79 8.05 -29.11 21.03
C PRO A 79 7.34 -28.83 22.35
N MET A 80 6.26 -28.04 22.29
CA MET A 80 5.48 -27.66 23.46
C MET A 80 4.34 -28.63 23.72
N THR A 81 3.86 -28.68 24.96
CA THR A 81 2.50 -29.19 25.23
C THR A 81 1.51 -28.22 24.60
N THR A 82 0.85 -28.66 23.54
CA THR A 82 -0.02 -27.82 22.73
C THR A 82 -1.44 -28.34 22.75
N GLN A 83 -2.37 -27.46 23.07
CA GLN A 83 -3.80 -27.67 22.85
C GLN A 83 -4.19 -27.11 21.48
N ALA A 84 -5.03 -27.84 20.75
CA ALA A 84 -5.47 -27.47 19.42
C ALA A 84 -6.97 -27.74 19.24
N ASP A 85 -7.77 -26.68 19.33
CA ASP A 85 -9.19 -26.69 19.08
C ASP A 85 -9.46 -26.44 17.58
N ILE A 86 -9.66 -27.51 16.82
CA ILE A 86 -9.94 -27.43 15.37
C ILE A 86 -11.31 -26.80 15.15
N LYS A 87 -11.35 -25.73 14.37
CA LYS A 87 -12.58 -25.02 14.01
C LYS A 87 -13.05 -25.40 12.61
N GLN A 88 -12.11 -25.60 11.69
CA GLN A 88 -12.43 -26.05 10.35
C GLN A 88 -11.43 -27.07 9.81
N ARG A 89 -11.92 -27.96 8.94
CA ARG A 89 -11.10 -28.89 8.16
C ARG A 89 -11.27 -28.67 6.66
N TRP A 90 -10.22 -29.01 5.92
CA TRP A 90 -10.29 -29.16 4.48
C TRP A 90 -11.03 -30.45 4.10
N PRO A 91 -11.48 -30.60 2.84
CA PRO A 91 -12.17 -31.80 2.36
C PRO A 91 -11.36 -33.09 2.51
N ASP A 92 -10.03 -33.01 2.50
CA ASP A 92 -9.13 -34.14 2.73
C ASP A 92 -8.96 -34.51 4.22
N GLY A 93 -9.66 -33.80 5.11
CA GLY A 93 -9.61 -34.00 6.56
C GLY A 93 -8.48 -33.25 7.26
N SER A 94 -7.54 -32.64 6.54
CA SER A 94 -6.48 -31.83 7.15
C SER A 94 -7.05 -30.56 7.80
N VAL A 95 -6.30 -29.96 8.72
CA VAL A 95 -6.71 -28.77 9.44
C VAL A 95 -6.74 -27.57 8.50
N LYS A 96 -7.80 -26.77 8.56
CA LYS A 96 -7.93 -25.49 7.84
C LYS A 96 -7.78 -24.30 8.77
N HIS A 97 -8.46 -24.33 9.92
CA HIS A 97 -8.36 -23.32 10.96
C HIS A 97 -8.43 -23.98 12.34
N ALA A 98 -7.55 -23.56 13.24
CA ALA A 98 -7.54 -24.02 14.62
C ALA A 98 -7.17 -22.88 15.58
N VAL A 99 -7.70 -22.96 16.80
CA VAL A 99 -7.19 -22.19 17.94
C VAL A 99 -6.11 -23.03 18.61
N VAL A 100 -4.89 -22.51 18.65
CA VAL A 100 -3.70 -23.20 19.16
C VAL A 100 -3.22 -22.51 20.42
N SER A 101 -3.09 -23.26 21.50
CA SER A 101 -2.73 -22.74 22.81
C SER A 101 -1.55 -23.50 23.42
N PHE A 102 -0.60 -22.77 23.98
CA PHE A 102 0.55 -23.31 24.71
C PHE A 102 1.07 -22.27 25.72
N VAL A 103 1.94 -22.67 26.63
CA VAL A 103 2.56 -21.78 27.62
C VAL A 103 4.02 -21.59 27.23
N ALA A 104 4.39 -20.40 26.75
CA ALA A 104 5.78 -20.07 26.44
C ALA A 104 6.60 -20.03 27.73
N PRO A 105 7.70 -20.79 27.84
CA PRO A 105 8.40 -20.95 29.12
C PRO A 105 9.01 -19.63 29.61
N ARG A 106 9.55 -18.85 28.68
CA ARG A 106 10.29 -17.62 28.95
C ARG A 106 10.32 -16.75 27.69
N LEU A 107 9.97 -15.46 27.81
CA LEU A 107 10.12 -14.45 26.76
C LEU A 107 10.99 -13.31 27.28
N GLN A 108 12.23 -13.26 26.82
CA GLN A 108 13.18 -12.23 27.21
C GLN A 108 12.82 -10.88 26.54
N PRO A 109 13.03 -9.74 27.21
CA PRO A 109 12.83 -8.43 26.60
C PRO A 109 13.61 -8.29 25.29
N ASN A 110 12.92 -7.89 24.23
CA ASN A 110 13.43 -7.64 22.89
C ASN A 110 14.06 -8.85 22.17
N VAL A 111 13.84 -10.08 22.65
CA VAL A 111 14.30 -11.30 21.97
C VAL A 111 13.19 -11.85 21.09
N LEU A 112 13.53 -12.16 19.84
CA LEU A 112 12.64 -12.79 18.88
C LEU A 112 12.69 -14.30 19.04
N HIS A 113 11.54 -14.91 19.29
CA HIS A 113 11.35 -16.36 19.42
C HIS A 113 10.58 -16.90 18.22
N ASN A 114 10.98 -18.06 17.69
CA ASN A 114 10.30 -18.68 16.55
C ASN A 114 9.35 -19.80 17.02
N VAL A 115 8.15 -19.84 16.45
CA VAL A 115 7.17 -20.89 16.70
C VAL A 115 6.76 -21.51 15.38
N SER A 116 7.16 -22.76 15.13
CA SER A 116 6.68 -23.53 13.98
C SER A 116 5.59 -24.52 14.40
N PHE A 117 4.88 -25.08 13.42
CA PHE A 117 3.82 -26.04 13.66
C PHE A 117 4.13 -27.39 13.02
N THR A 118 3.94 -28.45 13.80
CA THR A 118 4.08 -29.85 13.35
C THR A 118 2.80 -30.63 13.65
N ASN A 119 2.61 -31.81 13.06
CA ASN A 119 1.43 -32.63 13.34
C ASN A 119 1.56 -33.39 14.67
N GLN A 120 0.46 -33.50 15.42
CA GLN A 120 0.29 -34.40 16.56
C GLN A 120 -1.03 -35.19 16.44
N SER A 121 -1.12 -36.32 17.15
CA SER A 121 -2.24 -37.26 17.02
C SER A 121 -3.50 -36.85 17.80
N SER A 122 -3.39 -35.91 18.73
CA SER A 122 -4.49 -35.45 19.61
C SER A 122 -4.45 -33.93 19.74
N GLY A 123 -5.62 -33.30 19.86
CA GLY A 123 -5.73 -31.87 20.17
C GLY A 123 -5.47 -31.55 21.64
N ASN A 124 -5.36 -32.54 22.53
CA ASN A 124 -5.30 -32.36 23.99
C ASN A 124 -6.54 -31.66 24.57
N ASN A 125 -7.71 -31.89 23.95
CA ASN A 125 -8.95 -31.19 24.26
C ASN A 125 -9.81 -31.86 25.33
N THR A 126 -9.19 -32.40 26.39
CA THR A 126 -9.95 -33.04 27.49
C THR A 126 -10.53 -31.97 28.40
N THR A 127 -11.84 -31.94 28.54
CA THR A 127 -12.55 -30.93 29.34
C THR A 127 -12.06 -30.89 30.78
N LEU A 128 -11.76 -29.69 31.26
CA LEU A 128 -11.42 -29.42 32.65
C LEU A 128 -12.69 -29.44 33.51
N ASP A 129 -12.62 -30.04 34.71
CA ASP A 129 -13.70 -29.92 35.69
C ASP A 129 -13.85 -28.45 36.13
N THR A 130 -15.08 -27.93 36.07
CA THR A 130 -15.41 -26.58 36.54
C THR A 130 -15.01 -26.32 37.99
N SER A 131 -14.94 -27.36 38.83
CA SER A 131 -14.48 -27.25 40.21
C SER A 131 -13.07 -26.66 40.30
N VAL A 132 -12.20 -26.96 39.33
CA VAL A 132 -10.81 -26.45 39.32
C VAL A 132 -10.78 -24.93 39.25
N LEU A 133 -11.64 -24.31 38.43
CA LEU A 133 -11.75 -22.85 38.37
C LEU A 133 -12.47 -22.31 39.61
N LEU A 134 -13.54 -22.97 40.07
CA LEU A 134 -14.30 -22.54 41.25
C LEU A 134 -13.45 -22.53 42.53
N ASP A 135 -12.55 -23.50 42.68
CA ASP A 135 -11.65 -23.66 43.83
C ASP A 135 -10.60 -22.54 43.91
N THR A 136 -10.34 -21.79 42.82
CA THR A 136 -9.45 -20.61 42.86
C THR A 136 -10.07 -19.41 43.57
N GLY A 137 -11.37 -19.48 43.91
CA GLY A 137 -12.14 -18.34 44.41
C GLY A 137 -12.53 -17.35 43.30
N PHE A 138 -12.40 -17.73 42.02
CA PHE A 138 -12.77 -16.91 40.87
C PHE A 138 -14.21 -16.37 40.98
N ASP A 139 -14.37 -15.06 40.82
CA ASP A 139 -15.64 -14.43 40.46
C ASP A 139 -15.43 -13.15 39.67
N ALA A 140 -16.28 -12.91 38.68
CA ALA A 140 -16.31 -11.70 37.89
C ALA A 140 -17.74 -11.18 37.84
N GLU A 141 -17.96 -9.91 38.16
CA GLU A 141 -19.30 -9.33 38.19
C GLU A 141 -19.43 -8.11 37.29
N ILE A 142 -20.60 -7.98 36.66
CA ILE A 142 -21.07 -6.74 36.02
C ILE A 142 -22.13 -6.18 36.95
N VAL A 143 -21.92 -4.95 37.43
CA VAL A 143 -22.82 -4.27 38.36
C VAL A 143 -23.33 -2.99 37.71
N ILE A 144 -24.58 -2.97 37.23
CA ILE A 144 -25.20 -1.78 36.63
C ILE A 144 -25.95 -0.95 37.68
N LYS A 145 -25.96 0.37 37.50
CA LYS A 145 -26.52 1.35 38.44
C LYS A 145 -27.39 2.39 37.72
N GLN A 146 -28.51 2.76 38.34
CA GLN A 146 -29.37 3.86 37.93
C GLN A 146 -29.90 4.59 39.16
N GLY A 147 -29.34 5.77 39.45
CA GLY A 147 -29.56 6.47 40.71
C GLY A 147 -29.08 5.62 41.90
N THR A 148 -29.97 5.31 42.84
CA THR A 148 -29.67 4.45 44.00
C THR A 148 -29.94 2.96 43.75
N LYS A 149 -30.50 2.60 42.58
CA LYS A 149 -30.80 1.20 42.24
C LYS A 149 -29.56 0.53 41.65
N THR A 150 -29.34 -0.72 42.05
CA THR A 150 -28.23 -1.56 41.56
C THR A 150 -28.73 -2.93 41.15
N LYS A 151 -28.20 -3.47 40.05
CA LYS A 151 -28.38 -4.85 39.60
C LYS A 151 -27.03 -5.45 39.29
N ARG A 152 -26.87 -6.76 39.52
CA ARG A 152 -25.60 -7.47 39.30
C ARG A 152 -25.82 -8.83 38.64
N ALA A 153 -24.84 -9.28 37.89
CA ALA A 153 -24.68 -10.67 37.46
C ALA A 153 -23.27 -11.15 37.80
N SER A 154 -23.14 -12.43 38.13
CA SER A 154 -21.88 -13.07 38.54
C SER A 154 -21.55 -14.21 37.58
N ALA A 155 -20.32 -14.18 37.06
CA ALA A 155 -19.74 -15.25 36.26
C ALA A 155 -19.60 -16.55 37.08
N ARG A 156 -19.26 -16.45 38.38
CA ARG A 156 -19.18 -17.61 39.27
C ARG A 156 -20.54 -18.27 39.46
N GLU A 157 -21.61 -17.48 39.58
CA GLU A 157 -22.97 -17.99 39.72
C GLU A 157 -23.41 -18.75 38.46
N MET A 158 -23.18 -18.19 37.26
CA MET A 158 -23.43 -18.86 35.99
C MET A 158 -22.66 -20.18 35.88
N LEU A 159 -21.36 -20.17 36.23
CA LEU A 159 -20.51 -21.35 36.19
C LEU A 159 -20.99 -22.44 37.16
N THR A 160 -21.38 -22.04 38.37
CA THR A 160 -21.90 -22.96 39.42
C THR A 160 -23.23 -23.60 38.99
N ASN A 161 -24.07 -22.85 38.30
CA ASN A 161 -25.37 -23.34 37.81
C ASN A 161 -25.26 -24.15 36.52
N GLY A 162 -24.07 -24.21 35.90
CA GLY A 162 -23.86 -24.88 34.61
C GLY A 162 -24.36 -24.09 33.40
N ASP A 163 -24.63 -22.79 33.56
CA ASP A 163 -25.13 -21.89 32.51
C ASP A 163 -23.94 -21.36 31.66
N PHE A 164 -23.25 -22.27 30.95
CA PHE A 164 -22.11 -21.94 30.08
C PHE A 164 -21.99 -22.87 28.86
N SER A 165 -21.19 -22.44 27.89
CA SER A 165 -20.64 -23.29 26.83
C SER A 165 -19.11 -23.18 26.77
N LEU A 166 -18.45 -24.09 26.06
CA LEU A 166 -16.99 -24.12 25.95
C LEU A 166 -16.54 -23.63 24.57
N TRP A 167 -15.59 -22.69 24.55
CA TRP A 167 -14.97 -22.23 23.31
C TRP A 167 -13.67 -22.96 22.99
N THR A 168 -12.79 -23.06 23.99
CA THR A 168 -11.63 -23.95 23.99
C THR A 168 -11.74 -24.84 25.21
N GLN A 169 -11.36 -26.11 25.06
CA GLN A 169 -11.46 -27.08 26.16
C GLN A 169 -10.16 -27.87 26.23
N GLY A 170 -9.52 -27.91 27.39
CA GLY A 170 -8.28 -28.64 27.57
C GLY A 170 -7.50 -28.21 28.80
N SER A 171 -6.44 -28.97 29.09
CA SER A 171 -5.60 -28.78 30.28
C SER A 171 -4.62 -27.60 30.16
N VAL A 172 -4.41 -27.07 28.95
CA VAL A 172 -3.60 -25.87 28.73
C VAL A 172 -4.44 -24.63 28.99
N VAL A 173 -5.60 -24.54 28.34
CA VAL A 173 -6.57 -23.48 28.55
C VAL A 173 -7.99 -24.00 28.36
N THR A 174 -8.90 -23.61 29.25
CA THR A 174 -10.34 -23.78 29.04
C THR A 174 -11.00 -22.41 29.01
N THR A 175 -11.67 -22.09 27.91
CA THR A 175 -12.43 -20.84 27.74
C THR A 175 -13.91 -21.11 27.89
N PHE A 176 -14.49 -20.63 28.99
CA PHE A 176 -15.92 -20.69 29.27
C PHE A 176 -16.61 -19.45 28.68
N ILE A 177 -17.67 -19.66 27.90
CA ILE A 177 -18.62 -18.62 27.50
C ILE A 177 -19.81 -18.74 28.45
N LEU A 178 -19.88 -17.82 29.42
CA LEU A 178 -20.93 -17.74 30.44
C LEU A 178 -21.98 -16.75 29.95
N ALA A 179 -23.11 -17.28 29.50
CA ALA A 179 -24.21 -16.52 28.93
C ALA A 179 -25.51 -17.28 29.15
N ASP A 180 -26.61 -16.55 29.37
CA ASP A 180 -27.94 -17.14 29.43
C ASP A 180 -28.78 -16.65 28.24
N HIS A 181 -28.90 -17.53 27.26
CA HIS A 181 -29.76 -17.33 26.09
C HIS A 181 -31.11 -18.02 26.22
N SER A 182 -31.46 -18.56 27.39
CA SER A 182 -32.77 -19.17 27.64
C SER A 182 -33.90 -18.14 27.63
N MET A 183 -35.15 -18.62 27.60
CA MET A 183 -36.35 -17.78 27.73
C MET A 183 -36.45 -17.11 29.11
N GLU A 184 -35.88 -17.73 30.15
CA GLU A 184 -35.93 -17.21 31.52
C GLU A 184 -35.04 -15.98 31.70
N ARG A 185 -33.93 -15.94 30.94
CA ARG A 185 -33.00 -14.81 30.93
C ARG A 185 -32.55 -14.46 32.34
N LYS A 186 -32.30 -15.45 33.20
CA LYS A 186 -32.13 -15.38 34.65
C LYS A 186 -31.19 -14.26 35.08
N TYR A 187 -30.14 -14.03 34.31
CA TYR A 187 -29.07 -13.07 34.62
C TYR A 187 -29.20 -11.73 33.90
N ASP A 188 -30.12 -11.60 32.94
CA ASP A 188 -30.29 -10.35 32.21
C ASP A 188 -30.68 -9.22 33.19
N LEU A 189 -30.07 -8.05 33.00
CA LEU A 189 -30.07 -6.91 33.89
C LEU A 189 -30.97 -5.79 33.35
N GLY A 190 -31.69 -5.13 34.26
CA GLY A 190 -32.44 -3.91 33.99
C GLY A 190 -33.25 -3.50 35.20
N PHE A 191 -33.85 -2.31 35.11
CA PHE A 191 -34.59 -1.69 36.21
C PHE A 191 -36.12 -1.78 36.03
N ASP A 192 -36.56 -2.47 34.98
CA ASP A 192 -37.94 -2.83 34.65
C ASP A 192 -38.04 -4.34 34.33
N GLU A 193 -39.21 -4.77 33.85
CA GLU A 193 -39.51 -6.18 33.57
C GLU A 193 -38.75 -6.73 32.33
N LEU A 194 -38.30 -5.84 31.43
CA LEU A 194 -37.66 -6.24 30.19
C LEU A 194 -36.25 -6.78 30.42
N ARG A 195 -35.51 -6.13 31.34
CA ARG A 195 -34.13 -6.53 31.68
C ARG A 195 -33.27 -6.67 30.41
N SER A 196 -33.19 -5.59 29.65
CA SER A 196 -32.72 -5.60 28.26
C SER A 196 -31.20 -5.79 28.10
N VAL A 197 -30.41 -5.66 29.17
CA VAL A 197 -28.95 -5.78 29.14
C VAL A 197 -28.53 -7.18 29.56
N ARG A 198 -28.06 -7.98 28.62
CA ARG A 198 -27.52 -9.31 28.87
C ARG A 198 -26.03 -9.24 29.25
N PRO A 199 -25.64 -9.68 30.46
CA PRO A 199 -24.25 -9.85 30.82
C PRO A 199 -23.71 -11.16 30.23
N ILE A 200 -22.54 -11.10 29.59
CA ILE A 200 -21.82 -12.27 29.07
C ILE A 200 -20.36 -12.18 29.53
N TYR A 201 -19.78 -13.32 29.88
CA TYR A 201 -18.37 -13.42 30.24
C TYR A 201 -17.66 -14.46 29.38
N HIS A 202 -16.55 -14.09 28.75
CA HIS A 202 -15.60 -15.08 28.23
C HIS A 202 -14.45 -15.21 29.24
N VAL A 203 -14.36 -16.36 29.89
CA VAL A 203 -13.38 -16.65 30.94
C VAL A 203 -12.40 -17.69 30.43
N ALA A 204 -11.19 -17.26 30.07
CA ALA A 204 -10.10 -18.15 29.70
C ALA A 204 -9.22 -18.42 30.93
N PHE A 205 -9.23 -19.68 31.37
CA PHE A 205 -8.48 -20.13 32.54
C PHE A 205 -7.30 -21.01 32.12
N TRP A 206 -6.12 -20.70 32.64
CA TRP A 206 -4.85 -21.39 32.40
C TRP A 206 -4.40 -22.13 33.67
N PRO A 207 -4.73 -23.42 33.84
CA PRO A 207 -4.56 -24.12 35.11
C PRO A 207 -3.10 -24.18 35.59
N THR A 208 -2.15 -24.28 34.66
CA THR A 208 -0.72 -24.39 34.98
C THR A 208 -0.14 -23.11 35.60
N THR A 209 -0.61 -21.94 35.17
CA THR A 209 -0.10 -20.63 35.63
C THR A 209 -1.01 -19.99 36.69
N GLY A 210 -2.28 -20.41 36.75
CA GLY A 210 -3.31 -19.76 37.56
C GLY A 210 -3.85 -18.47 36.94
N ASP A 211 -3.47 -18.16 35.69
CA ASP A 211 -3.95 -16.96 35.01
C ASP A 211 -5.41 -17.12 34.56
N ILE A 212 -6.17 -16.05 34.76
CA ILE A 212 -7.56 -15.93 34.37
C ILE A 212 -7.71 -14.62 33.59
N ARG A 213 -8.11 -14.75 32.31
CA ARG A 213 -8.50 -13.63 31.46
C ARG A 213 -10.02 -13.59 31.38
N VAL A 214 -10.62 -12.47 31.77
CA VAL A 214 -12.07 -12.24 31.69
C VAL A 214 -12.36 -11.14 30.69
N ARG A 215 -13.13 -11.47 29.66
CA ARG A 215 -13.80 -10.48 28.81
C ARG A 215 -15.23 -10.30 29.32
N TYR A 216 -15.54 -9.09 29.74
CA TYR A 216 -16.87 -8.64 30.14
C TYR A 216 -17.60 -8.11 28.90
N ILE A 217 -18.86 -8.48 28.72
CA ILE A 217 -19.68 -8.04 27.60
C ILE A 217 -21.04 -7.62 28.14
N GLY A 218 -21.46 -6.41 27.79
CA GLY A 218 -22.85 -5.98 27.91
C GLY A 218 -23.51 -6.02 26.54
N GLU A 219 -24.55 -6.83 26.40
CA GLU A 219 -25.28 -7.05 25.14
C GLU A 219 -26.71 -6.51 25.25
N ASN A 220 -27.18 -5.72 24.27
CA ASN A 220 -28.55 -5.22 24.21
C ASN A 220 -29.15 -5.46 22.81
N ILE A 221 -29.30 -6.74 22.43
CA ILE A 221 -29.58 -7.12 21.02
C ILE A 221 -30.68 -8.18 20.89
N ASN A 222 -31.34 -8.55 21.99
CA ASN A 222 -32.37 -9.60 22.00
C ASN A 222 -33.67 -9.06 21.37
N THR A 223 -34.17 -9.74 20.33
CA THR A 223 -35.36 -9.33 19.57
C THR A 223 -36.64 -9.19 20.40
N GLU A 224 -36.73 -9.84 21.56
CA GLU A 224 -37.93 -9.79 22.40
C GLU A 224 -37.90 -8.66 23.43
N THR A 225 -36.74 -8.01 23.64
CA THR A 225 -36.57 -7.03 24.72
C THR A 225 -35.72 -5.82 24.32
N LEU A 226 -35.80 -5.36 23.07
CA LEU A 226 -35.03 -4.20 22.63
C LEU A 226 -35.51 -2.91 23.33
N GLN A 227 -34.59 -2.25 24.03
CA GLN A 227 -34.85 -0.99 24.74
C GLN A 227 -33.55 -0.19 24.90
N ASN A 228 -33.60 1.13 24.73
CA ASN A 228 -32.48 1.99 25.14
C ASN A 228 -32.43 2.09 26.68
N LEU A 229 -31.29 1.78 27.30
CA LEU A 229 -31.14 1.83 28.76
C LEU A 229 -29.97 2.70 29.17
N ALA A 230 -30.22 3.74 29.97
CA ALA A 230 -29.18 4.59 30.55
C ALA A 230 -28.75 4.06 31.93
N TYR A 231 -27.46 3.73 32.07
CA TYR A 231 -26.87 3.23 33.32
C TYR A 231 -25.37 3.52 33.41
N SER A 232 -24.86 3.57 34.64
CA SER A 232 -23.43 3.45 34.97
C SER A 232 -23.12 2.01 35.38
N PHE A 233 -21.86 1.58 35.38
CA PHE A 233 -21.52 0.22 35.80
C PHE A 233 -20.12 0.09 36.40
N ASP A 234 -19.95 -0.94 37.23
CA ASP A 234 -18.65 -1.43 37.70
C ASP A 234 -18.39 -2.84 37.16
N LEU A 235 -17.12 -3.12 36.87
CA LEU A 235 -16.60 -4.45 36.55
C LEU A 235 -15.67 -4.88 37.67
N THR A 236 -15.96 -6.02 38.31
CA THR A 236 -15.14 -6.56 39.39
C THR A 236 -14.53 -7.90 39.00
N LEU A 237 -13.33 -8.18 39.50
CA LEU A 237 -12.66 -9.48 39.40
C LEU A 237 -12.10 -9.85 40.78
N ASN A 238 -12.56 -10.96 41.33
CA ASN A 238 -12.21 -11.48 42.65
C ASN A 238 -12.40 -10.41 43.74
N GLY A 239 -13.53 -9.71 43.71
CA GLY A 239 -13.88 -8.63 44.64
C GLY A 239 -13.15 -7.30 44.42
N SER A 240 -12.15 -7.25 43.53
CA SER A 240 -11.44 -6.01 43.19
C SER A 240 -12.13 -5.30 42.01
N ASN A 241 -12.42 -4.01 42.15
CA ASN A 241 -12.90 -3.20 41.03
C ASN A 241 -11.79 -3.06 39.98
N LYS A 242 -12.09 -3.40 38.73
CA LYS A 242 -11.19 -3.29 37.58
C LYS A 242 -11.52 -2.10 36.69
N TYR A 243 -12.79 -1.72 36.64
CA TYR A 243 -13.26 -0.59 35.84
C TYR A 243 -14.58 -0.04 36.39
N SER A 244 -14.78 1.27 36.28
CA SER A 244 -16.03 1.94 36.60
C SER A 244 -16.36 2.99 35.55
N LEU A 245 -17.52 2.83 34.90
CA LEU A 245 -18.16 3.90 34.16
C LEU A 245 -19.05 4.67 35.14
N THR A 246 -18.58 5.80 35.66
CA THR A 246 -19.26 6.54 36.75
C THR A 246 -20.43 7.38 36.25
N THR A 247 -20.31 8.00 35.08
CA THR A 247 -21.36 8.76 34.42
C THR A 247 -22.23 7.82 33.60
N ALA A 248 -23.54 7.78 33.88
CA ALA A 248 -24.46 6.94 33.14
C ALA A 248 -24.44 7.28 31.63
N LYS A 249 -24.32 6.24 30.79
CA LYS A 249 -24.41 6.35 29.33
C LYS A 249 -25.60 5.54 28.85
N THR A 250 -26.20 5.98 27.74
CA THR A 250 -27.27 5.24 27.07
C THR A 250 -26.67 4.06 26.32
N HIS A 251 -26.96 2.84 26.75
CA HIS A 251 -26.72 1.64 25.97
C HIS A 251 -27.88 1.48 24.98
N HIS A 252 -27.58 1.74 23.71
CA HIS A 252 -28.55 1.62 22.63
C HIS A 252 -28.90 0.15 22.35
N TYR A 253 -30.14 -0.10 21.93
CA TYR A 253 -30.49 -1.43 21.42
C TYR A 253 -29.78 -1.69 20.09
N GLY A 254 -29.49 -2.95 19.81
CA GLY A 254 -28.72 -3.36 18.63
C GLY A 254 -27.20 -3.18 18.77
N SER A 255 -26.71 -2.70 19.92
CA SER A 255 -25.28 -2.52 20.19
C SER A 255 -24.78 -3.31 21.40
N ARG A 256 -23.47 -3.44 21.50
CA ARG A 256 -22.77 -4.17 22.56
C ARG A 256 -21.55 -3.35 23.00
N TRP A 257 -21.01 -3.66 24.17
CA TRP A 257 -19.72 -3.15 24.61
C TRP A 257 -18.91 -4.25 25.29
N THR A 258 -17.59 -4.08 25.35
CA THR A 258 -16.71 -5.06 25.99
C THR A 258 -15.49 -4.44 26.67
N GLN A 259 -14.97 -5.11 27.69
CA GLN A 259 -13.70 -4.81 28.36
C GLN A 259 -13.02 -6.12 28.77
N THR A 260 -11.70 -6.17 28.77
CA THR A 260 -10.93 -7.38 29.11
C THR A 260 -9.93 -7.11 30.22
N PHE A 261 -9.88 -7.99 31.22
CA PHE A 261 -8.94 -7.89 32.33
C PHE A 261 -8.34 -9.25 32.68
N TRP A 262 -7.10 -9.22 33.20
CA TRP A 262 -6.42 -10.38 33.78
C TRP A 262 -6.43 -10.30 35.31
N ASN A 263 -6.43 -11.45 35.98
CA ASN A 263 -6.22 -11.52 37.43
C ASN A 263 -4.79 -11.11 37.82
N ASN A 264 -3.79 -11.48 37.01
CA ASN A 264 -2.39 -11.11 37.17
C ASN A 264 -1.99 -10.04 36.12
N PRO A 265 -1.81 -8.76 36.51
CA PRO A 265 -1.48 -7.70 35.56
C PRO A 265 0.03 -7.66 35.29
N GLN A 266 0.54 -8.60 34.49
CA GLN A 266 1.83 -8.38 33.83
C GLN A 266 1.61 -7.46 32.63
N GLU A 267 2.53 -6.52 32.38
CA GLU A 267 2.50 -5.69 31.17
C GLU A 267 2.73 -6.59 29.95
N GLN A 268 1.68 -6.81 29.14
CA GLN A 268 1.69 -7.69 27.97
C GLN A 268 1.86 -6.89 26.69
N LYS A 269 3.07 -6.39 26.42
CA LYS A 269 3.44 -5.82 25.12
C LYS A 269 4.16 -6.90 24.32
N VAL A 270 3.40 -7.74 23.63
CA VAL A 270 3.94 -8.87 22.87
C VAL A 270 3.58 -8.68 21.40
N SER A 271 4.61 -8.53 20.56
CA SER A 271 4.46 -8.53 19.11
C SER A 271 4.40 -9.98 18.62
N ILE A 272 3.43 -10.29 17.76
CA ILE A 272 3.29 -11.59 17.11
C ILE A 272 3.22 -11.37 15.60
N ASP A 273 4.32 -11.62 14.90
CA ASP A 273 4.31 -11.68 13.44
C ASP A 273 3.81 -13.06 13.02
N HIS A 274 2.60 -13.07 12.45
CA HIS A 274 1.93 -14.28 12.00
C HIS A 274 2.47 -14.81 10.65
N ASN A 275 3.54 -14.24 10.11
CA ASN A 275 4.15 -14.61 8.83
C ASN A 275 3.16 -14.42 7.67
N LEU A 276 2.93 -13.17 7.28
CA LEU A 276 2.02 -12.82 6.18
C LEU A 276 2.38 -13.51 4.86
N ALA A 277 3.67 -13.76 4.62
CA ALA A 277 4.14 -14.51 3.46
C ALA A 277 3.57 -15.92 3.41
N TYR A 278 3.44 -16.59 4.56
CA TYR A 278 2.73 -17.86 4.67
C TYR A 278 1.21 -17.69 4.64
N LEU A 279 0.66 -16.73 5.39
CA LEU A 279 -0.79 -16.55 5.50
C LEU A 279 -1.47 -16.29 4.15
N LYS A 280 -0.83 -15.55 3.24
CA LYS A 280 -1.39 -15.29 1.91
C LYS A 280 -1.49 -16.56 1.06
N GLU A 281 -0.69 -17.59 1.31
CA GLU A 281 -0.78 -18.88 0.61
C GLU A 281 -2.02 -19.69 1.03
N THR A 282 -2.55 -19.45 2.24
CA THR A 282 -3.82 -20.04 2.70
C THR A 282 -5.04 -19.54 1.93
N ARG A 283 -4.86 -18.46 1.15
CA ARG A 283 -5.87 -17.75 0.35
C ARG A 283 -7.03 -17.13 1.10
N PHE A 284 -7.08 -17.26 2.42
CA PHE A 284 -8.01 -16.49 3.24
C PHE A 284 -7.65 -15.00 3.20
N PHE A 285 -6.36 -14.66 3.27
CA PHE A 285 -5.91 -13.30 3.06
C PHE A 285 -5.57 -13.06 1.59
N ALA A 286 -5.79 -11.83 1.11
CA ALA A 286 -5.34 -11.39 -0.20
C ALA A 286 -3.84 -11.64 -0.40
N ASN A 287 -3.41 -11.72 -1.66
CA ASN A 287 -2.00 -11.91 -2.01
C ASN A 287 -1.19 -10.62 -1.81
N TYR A 288 -1.07 -10.19 -0.57
CA TYR A 288 -0.36 -8.98 -0.18
C TYR A 288 1.10 -8.99 -0.65
N ASP A 289 1.62 -7.81 -1.03
CA ASP A 289 3.01 -7.62 -1.42
C ASP A 289 3.93 -7.60 -0.21
N THR A 290 4.35 -8.80 0.20
CA THR A 290 5.24 -9.01 1.34
C THR A 290 6.68 -8.54 1.13
N SER A 291 7.03 -7.90 -0.01
CA SER A 291 8.31 -7.17 -0.09
C SER A 291 8.27 -5.81 0.61
N LEU A 292 7.07 -5.31 0.94
CA LEU A 292 6.91 -4.06 1.67
C LEU A 292 7.21 -4.27 3.16
N THR A 293 7.85 -3.26 3.77
CA THR A 293 8.06 -3.16 5.22
C THR A 293 7.41 -1.88 5.71
N ILE A 294 6.62 -1.95 6.78
CA ILE A 294 6.01 -0.76 7.38
C ILE A 294 7.08 -0.01 8.17
N PRO A 295 7.35 1.27 7.88
CA PRO A 295 8.37 2.04 8.61
C PRO A 295 8.01 2.21 10.08
N GLU A 296 9.01 2.18 10.97
CA GLU A 296 8.81 2.38 12.42
C GLU A 296 8.11 3.71 12.73
N LEU A 297 8.48 4.79 12.03
CA LEU A 297 7.82 6.09 12.15
C LEU A 297 6.31 6.00 11.84
N GLN A 298 5.93 5.16 10.87
CA GLN A 298 4.53 4.98 10.54
C GLN A 298 3.78 4.15 11.59
N LEU A 299 4.42 3.12 12.15
CA LEU A 299 3.85 2.35 13.28
C LEU A 299 3.57 3.27 14.47
N ASP A 300 4.52 4.15 14.82
CA ASP A 300 4.33 5.14 15.88
C ASP A 300 3.25 6.15 15.52
N ASN A 301 3.23 6.70 14.29
CA ASN A 301 2.20 7.65 13.86
C ASN A 301 0.78 7.10 14.03
N TRP A 302 0.54 5.85 13.62
CA TRP A 302 -0.77 5.19 13.80
C TRP A 302 -1.13 5.10 15.29
N TYR A 303 -0.18 4.70 16.12
CA TYR A 303 -0.40 4.52 17.54
C TYR A 303 -0.63 5.86 18.27
N GLN A 304 0.19 6.88 18.03
CA GLN A 304 0.00 8.22 18.59
C GLN A 304 -1.32 8.86 18.13
N THR A 305 -1.70 8.67 16.87
CA THR A 305 -3.00 9.14 16.36
C THR A 305 -4.14 8.47 17.13
N PHE A 306 -4.07 7.15 17.36
CA PHE A 306 -5.05 6.43 18.15
C PHE A 306 -5.11 6.89 19.62
N LEU A 307 -3.96 7.11 20.26
CA LEU A 307 -3.89 7.62 21.64
C LEU A 307 -4.40 9.06 21.78
N SER A 308 -4.32 9.87 20.72
CA SER A 308 -4.84 11.24 20.70
C SER A 308 -6.37 11.33 20.63
N ARG A 309 -7.05 10.22 20.32
CA ARG A 309 -8.51 10.14 20.16
C ARG A 309 -9.14 9.51 21.40
N ASP A 310 -10.44 9.78 21.59
CA ASP A 310 -11.23 9.08 22.61
C ASP A 310 -11.40 7.61 22.24
N ASN A 311 -10.55 6.77 22.80
CA ASN A 311 -10.48 5.32 22.56
C ASN A 311 -11.02 4.52 23.76
N GLU A 312 -11.69 5.20 24.70
CA GLU A 312 -12.38 4.58 25.82
C GLU A 312 -13.75 4.04 25.40
N LEU A 313 -14.43 3.34 26.31
CA LEU A 313 -15.77 2.80 26.08
C LEU A 313 -16.74 3.90 25.59
N TYR A 314 -17.45 3.64 24.49
CA TYR A 314 -18.31 4.58 23.74
C TYR A 314 -17.58 5.69 22.95
N GLY A 315 -16.26 5.81 23.07
CA GLY A 315 -15.43 6.70 22.27
C GLY A 315 -15.26 6.19 20.84
N SER A 316 -15.05 7.11 19.89
CA SER A 316 -14.98 6.78 18.46
C SER A 316 -13.66 6.13 18.03
N GLY A 317 -12.59 6.33 18.80
CA GLY A 317 -11.23 6.02 18.37
C GLY A 317 -10.93 6.61 16.98
N LEU A 318 -10.49 5.78 16.04
CA LEU A 318 -10.26 6.16 14.63
C LEU A 318 -11.48 5.97 13.72
N TRP A 319 -12.64 5.57 14.27
CA TRP A 319 -13.83 5.33 13.46
C TRP A 319 -14.52 6.62 13.05
N GLN A 320 -15.05 6.61 11.83
CA GLN A 320 -16.09 7.55 11.42
C GLN A 320 -17.44 7.00 11.88
N VAL A 321 -17.93 7.49 13.03
CA VAL A 321 -19.11 6.93 13.72
C VAL A 321 -20.36 6.92 12.82
N ALA A 322 -20.56 7.95 12.00
CA ALA A 322 -21.57 7.90 10.96
C ALA A 322 -21.02 7.13 9.75
N MET A 323 -21.34 5.83 9.63
CA MET A 323 -20.76 4.99 8.59
C MET A 323 -21.04 5.53 7.18
N SER A 324 -22.20 6.16 6.97
CA SER A 324 -22.60 6.73 5.67
C SER A 324 -21.76 7.93 5.23
N THR A 325 -20.92 8.50 6.10
CA THR A 325 -20.04 9.62 5.73
C THR A 325 -19.09 9.17 4.62
N THR A 326 -19.29 9.79 3.45
CA THR A 326 -18.51 9.56 2.24
C THR A 326 -17.15 10.24 2.32
N GLY A 327 -16.15 9.70 1.62
CA GLY A 327 -14.78 10.21 1.61
C GLY A 327 -13.79 9.05 1.64
N GLY A 328 -12.52 9.34 1.38
CA GLY A 328 -11.47 8.32 1.46
C GLY A 328 -11.04 8.19 2.90
N ARG A 329 -11.44 7.07 3.48
CA ARG A 329 -11.21 6.76 4.88
C ARG A 329 -10.32 5.53 4.99
N SER A 330 -9.46 5.53 5.99
CA SER A 330 -8.51 4.45 6.24
C SER A 330 -9.17 3.15 6.72
N ASP A 331 -10.45 3.17 7.04
CA ASP A 331 -11.20 1.98 7.43
C ASP A 331 -11.91 1.27 6.27
N LEU A 332 -11.93 1.87 5.07
CA LEU A 332 -12.73 1.40 3.93
C LEU A 332 -12.01 0.41 2.99
N GLY A 333 -10.95 -0.25 3.44
CA GLY A 333 -10.26 -1.34 2.72
C GLY A 333 -10.98 -2.71 2.75
N ILE A 334 -10.30 -3.75 2.25
CA ILE A 334 -10.66 -5.17 2.50
C ILE A 334 -10.63 -5.45 4.01
N HIS A 335 -9.56 -4.96 4.64
CA HIS A 335 -9.44 -4.71 6.07
C HIS A 335 -9.08 -3.23 6.29
N PRO A 336 -9.39 -2.63 7.45
CA PRO A 336 -8.90 -1.31 7.80
C PRO A 336 -7.37 -1.21 7.65
N ALA A 337 -6.85 -0.02 7.32
CA ALA A 337 -5.44 0.21 7.08
C ALA A 337 -4.55 -0.19 8.27
N TRP A 338 -4.99 0.05 9.50
CA TRP A 338 -4.27 -0.36 10.71
C TRP A 338 -4.28 -1.88 10.93
N VAL A 339 -5.34 -2.58 10.52
CA VAL A 339 -5.38 -4.06 10.52
C VAL A 339 -4.42 -4.59 9.45
N SER A 340 -4.43 -3.98 8.26
CA SER A 340 -3.49 -4.34 7.19
C SER A 340 -2.05 -4.12 7.63
N ALA A 341 -1.73 -2.97 8.24
CA ALA A 341 -0.39 -2.69 8.75
C ALA A 341 0.00 -3.66 9.89
N TRP A 342 -0.93 -4.05 10.76
CA TRP A 342 -0.69 -5.11 11.77
C TRP A 342 -0.34 -6.46 11.13
N LEU A 343 -1.03 -6.85 10.05
CA LEU A 343 -0.72 -8.09 9.33
C LEU A 343 0.72 -8.10 8.79
N TYR A 344 1.25 -6.95 8.38
CA TYR A 344 2.62 -6.82 7.86
C TYR A 344 3.68 -6.79 8.97
N SER A 345 3.40 -6.16 10.11
CA SER A 345 4.41 -5.90 11.14
C SER A 345 4.37 -6.86 12.32
N GLY A 346 3.21 -7.43 12.65
CA GLY A 346 2.99 -8.15 13.90
C GLY A 346 3.13 -7.27 15.16
N ASP A 347 3.24 -5.94 15.00
CA ASP A 347 3.58 -5.00 16.08
C ASP A 347 2.45 -4.92 17.12
N TRP A 348 2.83 -5.01 18.41
CA TRP A 348 1.89 -4.96 19.53
C TRP A 348 1.03 -3.70 19.57
N ARG A 349 1.55 -2.53 19.14
CA ARG A 349 0.80 -1.26 19.08
C ARG A 349 -0.34 -1.36 18.09
N LEU A 350 -0.06 -1.90 16.89
CA LEU A 350 -1.10 -2.05 15.87
C LEU A 350 -2.06 -3.18 16.18
N PHE A 351 -1.63 -4.21 16.92
CA PHE A 351 -2.55 -5.17 17.50
C PHE A 351 -3.52 -4.48 18.48
N GLU A 352 -3.01 -3.64 19.39
CA GLU A 352 -3.84 -2.89 20.34
C GLU A 352 -4.82 -1.95 19.62
N VAL A 353 -4.35 -1.16 18.64
CA VAL A 353 -5.21 -0.31 17.80
C VAL A 353 -6.29 -1.16 17.14
N SER A 354 -5.92 -2.27 16.50
CA SER A 354 -6.86 -3.15 15.79
C SER A 354 -7.91 -3.75 16.72
N ALA A 355 -7.46 -4.33 17.84
CA ALA A 355 -8.30 -5.00 18.82
C ALA A 355 -9.26 -4.03 19.52
N LYS A 356 -8.76 -2.87 19.97
CA LYS A 356 -9.59 -1.87 20.64
C LYS A 356 -10.56 -1.21 19.66
N GLN A 357 -10.14 -0.90 18.43
CA GLN A 357 -11.05 -0.42 17.39
C GLN A 357 -12.16 -1.43 17.11
N ALA A 358 -11.85 -2.73 16.99
CA ALA A 358 -12.88 -3.76 16.83
C ALA A 358 -13.84 -3.82 18.03
N ASP A 359 -13.33 -3.65 19.26
CA ASP A 359 -14.18 -3.59 20.46
C ASP A 359 -15.11 -2.36 20.44
N LEU A 360 -14.63 -1.20 19.99
CA LEU A 360 -15.43 0.03 19.85
C LEU A 360 -16.47 -0.07 18.73
N ALA A 361 -16.20 -0.84 17.67
CA ALA A 361 -17.15 -1.05 16.57
C ALA A 361 -18.45 -1.71 17.04
N ALA A 362 -18.44 -2.40 18.18
CA ALA A 362 -19.65 -2.97 18.78
C ALA A 362 -20.73 -1.92 19.16
N ASN A 363 -20.36 -0.63 19.21
CA ASN A 363 -21.31 0.47 19.44
C ASN A 363 -22.29 0.69 18.28
N TRP A 364 -21.95 0.28 17.05
CA TRP A 364 -22.90 0.33 15.94
C TRP A 364 -24.08 -0.60 16.19
N SER A 365 -25.27 -0.15 15.80
CA SER A 365 -26.52 -0.90 15.96
C SER A 365 -26.69 -1.99 14.88
N ALA A 366 -25.61 -2.75 14.62
CA ALA A 366 -25.50 -3.78 13.60
C ALA A 366 -25.60 -5.22 14.18
N HIS A 367 -26.25 -5.37 15.33
CA HIS A 367 -26.36 -6.65 16.02
C HIS A 367 -27.82 -7.00 16.32
N SER A 368 -28.18 -8.26 16.15
CA SER A 368 -29.47 -8.80 16.57
C SER A 368 -29.36 -10.30 16.83
N ARG A 369 -30.01 -10.75 17.90
CA ARG A 369 -30.06 -12.15 18.33
C ARG A 369 -31.49 -12.56 18.59
N GLU A 370 -31.87 -13.75 18.14
CA GLU A 370 -33.22 -14.26 18.33
C GLU A 370 -33.52 -14.58 19.80
N GLY A 371 -34.66 -14.10 20.27
CA GLY A 371 -35.18 -14.29 21.62
C GLY A 371 -36.44 -15.14 21.72
N ASP A 372 -37.10 -15.44 20.60
CA ASP A 372 -38.31 -16.27 20.57
C ASP A 372 -37.95 -17.75 20.35
N SER A 373 -38.24 -18.57 21.37
CA SER A 373 -38.04 -20.03 21.34
C SER A 373 -38.85 -20.78 20.27
N SER A 374 -39.90 -20.17 19.72
CA SER A 374 -40.74 -20.76 18.67
C SER A 374 -40.07 -20.75 17.29
N LYS A 375 -39.02 -19.94 17.12
CA LYS A 375 -38.37 -19.71 15.84
C LYS A 375 -37.30 -20.76 15.52
N THR A 376 -37.15 -21.03 14.22
CA THR A 376 -36.17 -21.99 13.69
C THR A 376 -35.13 -21.30 12.81
N TYR A 377 -33.86 -21.64 13.02
CA TYR A 377 -32.71 -20.91 12.48
C TYR A 377 -32.39 -21.25 11.02
N LEU A 378 -32.39 -22.55 10.69
CA LEU A 378 -32.05 -23.06 9.35
C LEU A 378 -33.30 -23.27 8.51
N ARG A 379 -33.12 -23.29 7.18
CA ARG A 379 -34.21 -23.54 6.20
C ARG A 379 -34.94 -24.85 6.42
N GLU A 380 -34.23 -25.87 6.90
CA GLU A 380 -34.80 -27.19 7.21
C GLU A 380 -35.84 -27.16 8.35
N GLY A 381 -35.85 -26.08 9.16
CA GLY A 381 -36.81 -25.90 10.25
C GLY A 381 -36.58 -26.79 11.48
N ASN A 382 -35.44 -27.48 11.58
CA ASN A 382 -35.12 -28.43 12.65
C ASN A 382 -34.19 -27.85 13.74
N THR A 383 -33.63 -26.66 13.51
CA THR A 383 -32.66 -26.03 14.42
C THR A 383 -33.32 -24.87 15.14
N GLN A 384 -33.32 -24.86 16.47
CA GLN A 384 -33.86 -23.75 17.25
C GLN A 384 -33.03 -22.47 17.05
N ALA A 385 -33.70 -21.33 16.87
CA ALA A 385 -33.07 -20.03 16.67
C ALA A 385 -32.73 -19.28 17.95
N LEU A 386 -33.42 -19.56 19.07
CA LEU A 386 -33.17 -18.94 20.37
C LEU A 386 -31.66 -18.83 20.68
N GLY A 387 -31.20 -17.61 20.96
CA GLY A 387 -29.82 -17.35 21.33
C GLY A 387 -28.84 -17.27 20.16
N ARG A 388 -29.27 -17.46 18.91
CA ARG A 388 -28.41 -17.36 17.72
C ARG A 388 -28.52 -15.99 17.07
N PRO A 389 -27.56 -15.59 16.22
CA PRO A 389 -27.73 -14.44 15.35
C PRO A 389 -29.09 -14.48 14.65
N VAL A 390 -29.68 -13.33 14.34
CA VAL A 390 -30.97 -13.30 13.64
C VAL A 390 -30.87 -14.03 12.28
N SER A 391 -31.92 -14.71 11.84
CA SER A 391 -31.91 -15.48 10.58
C SER A 391 -33.09 -15.13 9.69
N VAL A 392 -32.83 -14.93 8.39
CA VAL A 392 -33.89 -14.73 7.38
C VAL A 392 -34.90 -15.87 7.35
N ASN A 393 -34.51 -17.07 7.81
CA ASN A 393 -35.41 -18.22 7.90
C ASN A 393 -36.29 -18.16 9.16
N ALA A 394 -35.75 -17.59 10.24
CA ALA A 394 -36.46 -17.42 11.51
C ALA A 394 -37.48 -16.28 11.42
N ARG A 395 -37.10 -15.18 10.76
CA ARG A 395 -37.95 -14.00 10.57
C ARG A 395 -37.97 -13.55 9.11
N PRO A 396 -38.68 -14.27 8.22
CA PRO A 396 -38.67 -13.99 6.80
C PRO A 396 -39.18 -12.61 6.39
N SER A 397 -40.11 -12.01 7.15
CA SER A 397 -40.59 -10.65 6.87
C SER A 397 -39.88 -9.56 7.67
N LEU A 398 -38.89 -9.89 8.52
CA LEU A 398 -38.19 -8.86 9.31
C LEU A 398 -37.37 -7.92 8.42
N TRP A 399 -37.67 -6.63 8.52
CA TRP A 399 -36.97 -5.55 7.82
C TRP A 399 -36.22 -4.67 8.82
N LEU A 400 -34.89 -4.52 8.66
CA LEU A 400 -34.07 -3.70 9.57
C LEU A 400 -33.55 -2.39 8.94
N TYR A 401 -33.78 -2.09 7.66
CA TYR A 401 -33.20 -0.94 6.91
C TYR A 401 -33.25 0.40 7.63
N ASP A 402 -34.37 0.67 8.27
CA ASP A 402 -34.65 1.90 8.96
C ASP A 402 -35.41 1.47 10.19
N HIS A 403 -34.81 1.64 11.36
CA HIS A 403 -35.36 1.14 12.62
C HIS A 403 -36.83 1.57 12.82
N ARG A 404 -37.39 2.52 12.05
CA ARG A 404 -38.83 2.81 11.99
C ARG A 404 -39.72 1.57 11.74
N ASN A 405 -39.32 0.57 10.96
CA ASN A 405 -40.17 -0.56 10.58
C ASN A 405 -39.59 -1.93 10.96
N LEU A 406 -39.61 -2.30 12.24
CA LEU A 406 -39.40 -3.67 12.74
C LEU A 406 -40.56 -4.63 12.38
N ASP A 407 -41.04 -4.48 11.14
CA ASP A 407 -42.22 -5.08 10.55
C ASP A 407 -43.37 -5.32 11.54
N ILE A 408 -43.91 -4.23 12.08
CA ILE A 408 -45.14 -4.26 12.89
C ILE A 408 -46.38 -4.69 12.07
N THR A 409 -46.23 -4.90 10.75
CA THR A 409 -47.31 -5.30 9.86
C THR A 409 -47.44 -6.81 9.70
N HIS A 410 -46.42 -7.58 10.10
CA HIS A 410 -46.41 -9.04 10.15
C HIS A 410 -46.15 -9.53 11.58
N PRO A 411 -47.21 -9.75 12.39
CA PRO A 411 -47.09 -10.02 13.83
C PRO A 411 -46.19 -11.19 14.20
N ASP A 412 -46.10 -12.21 13.34
CA ASP A 412 -45.30 -13.41 13.60
C ASP A 412 -43.79 -13.14 13.57
N ASP A 413 -43.32 -12.14 12.80
CA ASP A 413 -41.89 -11.82 12.64
C ASP A 413 -41.50 -10.49 13.31
N ALA A 414 -42.48 -9.77 13.86
CA ALA A 414 -42.30 -8.48 14.50
C ALA A 414 -41.32 -8.53 15.67
N VAL A 415 -40.48 -7.50 15.78
CA VAL A 415 -39.53 -7.31 16.88
C VAL A 415 -40.07 -6.19 17.77
N ILE A 416 -40.28 -6.47 19.06
CA ILE A 416 -40.96 -5.53 19.97
C ILE A 416 -39.94 -4.52 20.52
N ARG A 417 -40.23 -3.23 20.36
CA ARG A 417 -39.49 -2.13 21.00
C ARG A 417 -40.26 -1.55 22.17
N HIS A 418 -39.55 -1.29 23.26
CA HIS A 418 -40.13 -0.69 24.44
C HIS A 418 -39.59 0.72 24.69
N ASN A 419 -40.50 1.68 24.89
CA ASN A 419 -40.24 3.05 25.35
C ASN A 419 -39.24 3.90 24.53
N THR A 420 -39.46 4.05 23.21
CA THR A 420 -38.56 4.82 22.32
C THR A 420 -39.14 6.18 21.90
N ASN A 421 -39.01 7.20 22.74
CA ASN A 421 -39.17 8.59 22.28
C ASN A 421 -37.94 9.09 21.49
N ASP A 422 -36.86 8.30 21.44
CA ASP A 422 -35.64 8.63 20.72
C ASP A 422 -35.45 7.69 19.51
N ILE A 423 -35.90 8.16 18.35
CA ILE A 423 -35.85 7.47 17.05
C ILE A 423 -34.51 7.74 16.32
N GLY A 424 -33.53 8.33 17.00
CA GLY A 424 -32.53 9.20 16.37
C GLY A 424 -31.30 8.57 15.72
N TRP A 425 -31.11 7.25 15.66
CA TRP A 425 -29.75 6.68 15.50
C TRP A 425 -29.45 5.90 14.20
N ARG A 426 -30.45 5.37 13.46
CA ARG A 426 -30.35 5.13 11.99
C ARG A 426 -31.06 6.24 11.22
N TYR A 427 -30.99 7.48 11.69
CA TYR A 427 -31.41 8.57 10.83
C TYR A 427 -30.30 8.81 9.81
N TRP A 428 -30.58 8.46 8.56
CA TRP A 428 -29.73 8.81 7.41
C TRP A 428 -29.39 10.30 7.50
N GLY A 429 -28.10 10.64 7.67
CA GLY A 429 -27.62 12.02 7.72
C GLY A 429 -27.36 12.64 9.11
N ARG A 430 -27.35 11.87 10.22
CA ARG A 430 -26.70 12.35 11.45
C ARG A 430 -25.21 12.05 11.40
N GLU A 431 -24.41 13.09 11.22
CA GLU A 431 -22.95 13.01 11.14
C GLU A 431 -22.26 12.82 12.51
N ASP A 432 -23.01 12.92 13.60
CA ASP A 432 -22.52 12.94 15.00
C ASP A 432 -22.86 11.67 15.83
N ALA A 433 -23.44 10.64 15.23
CA ALA A 433 -23.95 9.45 15.91
C ALA A 433 -23.44 8.15 15.27
N TRP A 434 -23.38 7.02 16.01
CA TRP A 434 -22.96 5.75 15.42
C TRP A 434 -24.04 5.09 14.55
N SER A 435 -24.24 5.63 13.36
CA SER A 435 -25.12 5.05 12.35
C SER A 435 -24.36 4.03 11.51
N ASP A 436 -24.95 2.87 11.26
CA ASP A 436 -24.37 1.84 10.40
C ASP A 436 -24.94 1.92 8.97
N ASP A 437 -24.13 1.49 7.99
CA ASP A 437 -24.48 1.52 6.57
C ASP A 437 -23.71 0.43 5.80
N ILE A 438 -24.42 -0.44 5.08
CA ILE A 438 -23.80 -1.56 4.35
C ILE A 438 -22.85 -1.08 3.25
N ALA A 439 -23.17 0.06 2.60
CA ALA A 439 -22.37 0.62 1.53
C ALA A 439 -21.00 1.14 2.00
N HIS A 440 -20.83 1.34 3.31
CA HIS A 440 -19.59 1.72 3.96
C HIS A 440 -19.17 0.76 5.09
N ARG A 441 -19.73 -0.46 5.13
CA ARG A 441 -19.43 -1.43 6.18
C ARG A 441 -17.96 -1.85 6.14
N VAL A 442 -17.32 -1.69 7.29
CA VAL A 442 -15.91 -2.00 7.56
C VAL A 442 -15.74 -3.49 7.91
N ASN A 443 -14.51 -3.99 7.93
CA ASN A 443 -14.23 -5.39 8.30
C ASN A 443 -13.22 -5.49 9.46
N PRO A 444 -13.64 -5.14 10.69
CA PRO A 444 -12.74 -5.11 11.85
C PRO A 444 -12.46 -6.51 12.43
N TYR A 445 -13.34 -7.48 12.20
CA TYR A 445 -13.37 -8.70 13.01
C TYR A 445 -12.67 -9.91 12.41
N SER A 446 -12.74 -10.09 11.09
CA SER A 446 -12.35 -11.36 10.46
C SER A 446 -10.86 -11.68 10.63
N ALA A 447 -9.96 -10.72 10.39
CA ALA A 447 -8.52 -10.90 10.58
C ALA A 447 -8.16 -11.18 12.05
N LEU A 448 -8.76 -10.42 12.98
CA LEU A 448 -8.55 -10.61 14.42
C LEU A 448 -9.00 -12.00 14.85
N TYR A 449 -10.19 -12.47 14.44
CA TYR A 449 -10.61 -13.83 14.77
C TYR A 449 -9.68 -14.89 14.16
N ALA A 450 -9.36 -14.75 12.87
CA ALA A 450 -8.51 -15.71 12.16
C ALA A 450 -7.16 -15.93 12.86
N LEU A 451 -6.60 -14.88 13.45
CA LEU A 451 -5.24 -14.87 14.02
C LEU A 451 -5.16 -14.90 15.56
N THR A 452 -6.22 -14.51 16.28
CA THR A 452 -6.27 -14.61 17.75
C THR A 452 -7.08 -15.81 18.25
N GLY A 453 -8.04 -16.29 17.45
CA GLY A 453 -8.99 -17.31 17.88
C GLY A 453 -9.97 -16.84 18.95
N ASP A 454 -10.08 -15.54 19.24
CA ASP A 454 -11.00 -15.00 20.26
C ASP A 454 -12.45 -15.06 19.77
N TYR A 455 -13.30 -15.78 20.51
CA TYR A 455 -14.71 -15.97 20.17
C TYR A 455 -15.49 -14.66 20.02
N TRP A 456 -15.10 -13.61 20.76
CA TRP A 456 -15.74 -12.29 20.63
C TRP A 456 -15.72 -11.81 19.18
N TYR A 457 -14.57 -11.87 18.50
CA TYR A 457 -14.46 -11.39 17.13
C TYR A 457 -15.24 -12.26 16.13
N LEU A 458 -15.29 -13.58 16.33
CA LEU A 458 -16.17 -14.44 15.53
C LEU A 458 -17.63 -14.06 15.70
N GLU A 459 -18.06 -13.90 16.95
CA GLU A 459 -19.47 -13.61 17.24
C GLU A 459 -19.90 -12.25 16.70
N GLN A 460 -19.04 -11.22 16.78
CA GLN A 460 -19.30 -9.92 16.15
C GLN A 460 -19.48 -10.06 14.63
N LEU A 461 -18.56 -10.78 13.96
CA LEU A 461 -18.64 -11.05 12.52
C LEU A 461 -19.95 -11.75 12.13
N GLN A 462 -20.37 -12.75 12.91
CA GLN A 462 -21.61 -13.48 12.66
C GLN A 462 -22.84 -12.60 12.88
N LEU A 463 -22.88 -11.82 13.96
CA LEU A 463 -24.00 -10.92 14.26
C LEU A 463 -24.17 -9.84 13.20
N TRP A 464 -23.07 -9.24 12.72
CA TRP A 464 -23.14 -8.25 11.65
C TRP A 464 -23.61 -8.90 10.35
N ALA A 465 -22.94 -9.96 9.88
CA ALA A 465 -23.30 -10.64 8.63
C ALA A 465 -24.78 -11.09 8.60
N ALA A 466 -25.28 -11.59 9.73
CA ALA A 466 -26.67 -11.99 9.91
C ALA A 466 -27.64 -10.80 9.86
N THR A 467 -27.31 -9.69 10.53
CA THR A 467 -28.10 -8.46 10.52
C THR A 467 -28.11 -7.81 9.13
N SER A 468 -26.98 -7.85 8.40
CA SER A 468 -26.86 -7.40 7.01
C SER A 468 -27.86 -8.09 6.08
N ALA A 469 -28.15 -9.38 6.33
CA ALA A 469 -29.14 -10.12 5.54
C ALA A 469 -30.58 -9.65 5.76
N MET A 470 -30.83 -8.88 6.83
CA MET A 470 -32.14 -8.37 7.21
C MET A 470 -32.45 -6.96 6.72
N GLU A 471 -31.56 -6.35 5.94
CA GLU A 471 -31.71 -4.96 5.51
C GLU A 471 -32.86 -4.72 4.52
N HIS A 472 -33.39 -5.73 3.83
CA HIS A 472 -34.55 -5.56 2.94
C HIS A 472 -35.39 -6.82 2.91
N THR A 473 -36.72 -6.74 2.75
CA THR A 473 -37.63 -7.92 2.76
C THR A 473 -38.32 -8.20 1.44
N SER A 474 -38.14 -7.35 0.43
CA SER A 474 -38.79 -7.56 -0.86
C SER A 474 -38.16 -8.74 -1.60
N ASN A 475 -38.98 -9.52 -2.31
CA ASN A 475 -38.47 -10.58 -3.21
C ASN A 475 -37.55 -10.02 -4.30
N ALA A 476 -37.77 -8.76 -4.71
CA ALA A 476 -36.89 -8.06 -5.64
C ALA A 476 -35.45 -7.88 -5.11
N ILE A 477 -35.25 -7.93 -3.79
CA ILE A 477 -33.93 -7.77 -3.16
C ILE A 477 -33.42 -9.10 -2.56
N ARG A 478 -34.29 -9.88 -1.90
CA ARG A 478 -33.90 -11.15 -1.28
C ARG A 478 -33.95 -12.34 -2.25
N GLY A 479 -34.48 -12.19 -3.46
CA GLY A 479 -34.85 -13.32 -4.30
C GLY A 479 -36.13 -14.02 -3.82
N PRO A 480 -36.51 -15.15 -4.41
CA PRO A 480 -37.76 -15.82 -4.11
C PRO A 480 -37.73 -16.40 -2.69
N ASN A 481 -38.88 -16.47 -2.02
CA ASN A 481 -39.02 -17.16 -0.72
C ASN A 481 -37.96 -16.77 0.34
N ASN A 482 -37.52 -15.50 0.36
CA ASN A 482 -36.55 -14.97 1.33
C ASN A 482 -35.15 -15.60 1.28
N MET A 483 -34.67 -15.89 0.07
CA MET A 483 -33.31 -16.38 -0.23
C MET A 483 -32.19 -15.36 0.02
N ALA A 484 -32.36 -14.42 0.94
CA ALA A 484 -31.33 -13.50 1.41
C ALA A 484 -30.41 -12.86 0.35
N GLY A 485 -30.86 -12.67 -0.89
CA GLY A 485 -30.11 -11.94 -1.93
C GLY A 485 -29.64 -10.57 -1.46
N ILE A 486 -28.65 -10.01 -2.15
CA ILE A 486 -28.11 -8.68 -1.86
C ILE A 486 -28.35 -7.80 -3.08
N HIS A 487 -29.16 -6.76 -2.90
CA HIS A 487 -29.27 -5.63 -3.81
C HIS A 487 -29.15 -4.32 -3.03
N SER A 488 -28.10 -3.57 -3.33
CA SER A 488 -27.74 -2.28 -2.73
C SER A 488 -27.01 -1.47 -3.80
N GLU A 489 -26.48 -0.29 -3.51
CA GLU A 489 -25.41 0.28 -4.34
C GLU A 489 -24.31 -0.78 -4.57
N ILE A 490 -23.66 -0.81 -5.74
CA ILE A 490 -22.65 -1.81 -6.12
C ILE A 490 -21.57 -2.01 -5.03
N ARG A 491 -21.12 -0.93 -4.39
CA ARG A 491 -20.14 -1.01 -3.29
C ARG A 491 -20.71 -1.72 -2.05
N GLY A 492 -21.99 -1.54 -1.75
CA GLY A 492 -22.70 -2.22 -0.66
C GLY A 492 -22.92 -3.70 -0.96
N GLU A 493 -23.20 -4.07 -2.22
CA GLU A 493 -23.20 -5.48 -2.65
C GLU A 493 -21.84 -6.13 -2.39
N GLY A 494 -20.75 -5.48 -2.81
CA GLY A 494 -19.39 -5.96 -2.60
C GLY A 494 -19.02 -6.10 -1.11
N ARG A 495 -19.36 -5.11 -0.27
CA ARG A 495 -19.04 -5.12 1.17
C ARG A 495 -19.88 -6.13 1.94
N GLY A 496 -21.18 -6.19 1.69
CA GLY A 496 -22.08 -7.15 2.30
C GLY A 496 -21.72 -8.59 1.93
N PHE A 497 -21.36 -8.84 0.66
CA PHE A 497 -20.92 -10.16 0.22
C PHE A 497 -19.60 -10.58 0.87
N ARG A 498 -18.58 -9.70 0.91
CA ARG A 498 -17.30 -9.96 1.58
C ARG A 498 -17.50 -10.37 3.05
N GLU A 499 -18.36 -9.65 3.77
CA GLU A 499 -18.68 -9.96 5.16
C GLU A 499 -19.30 -11.35 5.34
N ARG A 500 -20.26 -11.73 4.50
CA ARG A 500 -20.85 -13.08 4.52
C ARG A 500 -19.85 -14.17 4.16
N VAL A 501 -18.98 -13.93 3.18
CA VAL A 501 -17.90 -14.85 2.80
C VAL A 501 -16.94 -15.07 3.98
N HIS A 502 -16.52 -14.00 4.67
CA HIS A 502 -15.68 -14.16 5.85
C HIS A 502 -16.39 -14.87 7.00
N ALA A 503 -17.68 -14.57 7.25
CA ALA A 503 -18.46 -15.28 8.26
C ALA A 503 -18.56 -16.79 7.94
N LEU A 504 -18.85 -17.15 6.68
CA LEU A 504 -18.86 -18.52 6.20
C LEU A 504 -17.50 -19.20 6.39
N LEU A 505 -16.42 -18.54 5.95
CA LEU A 505 -15.07 -19.14 5.93
C LEU A 505 -14.39 -19.19 7.29
N LEU A 506 -14.94 -18.53 8.32
CA LEU A 506 -14.38 -18.56 9.68
C LEU A 506 -15.30 -19.25 10.70
N THR A 507 -16.59 -19.40 10.41
CA THR A 507 -17.51 -20.13 11.31
C THR A 507 -17.13 -21.60 11.43
N PRO A 508 -17.08 -22.19 12.64
CA PRO A 508 -16.68 -23.60 12.81
C PRO A 508 -17.61 -24.59 12.10
N ASP A 509 -17.07 -25.69 11.58
CA ASP A 509 -17.80 -26.61 10.69
C ASP A 509 -19.00 -27.31 11.36
N ASN A 510 -18.97 -27.45 12.68
CA ASN A 510 -19.96 -28.20 13.45
C ASN A 510 -21.06 -27.33 14.08
N THR A 511 -21.29 -26.12 13.56
CA THR A 511 -22.32 -25.21 14.07
C THR A 511 -23.40 -24.93 13.03
N PRO A 512 -24.66 -24.70 13.43
CA PRO A 512 -25.71 -24.27 12.51
C PRO A 512 -25.38 -22.97 11.76
N GLU A 513 -24.65 -22.05 12.39
CA GLU A 513 -24.19 -20.81 11.76
C GLU A 513 -23.40 -21.11 10.48
N LYS A 514 -22.62 -22.20 10.43
CA LYS A 514 -21.88 -22.60 9.22
C LYS A 514 -22.81 -22.83 8.05
N GLN A 515 -23.88 -23.59 8.28
CA GLN A 515 -24.87 -23.87 7.25
C GLN A 515 -25.61 -22.59 6.87
N TYR A 516 -26.02 -21.78 7.84
CA TYR A 516 -26.72 -20.53 7.57
C TYR A 516 -25.90 -19.57 6.68
N PHE A 517 -24.63 -19.35 6.99
CA PHE A 517 -23.76 -18.49 6.18
C PHE A 517 -23.41 -19.12 4.82
N THR A 518 -23.37 -20.45 4.72
CA THR A 518 -23.26 -21.14 3.42
C THR A 518 -24.47 -20.82 2.57
N ASP A 519 -25.65 -21.09 3.10
CA ASP A 519 -26.95 -20.92 2.48
C ASP A 519 -27.15 -19.49 1.94
N ILE A 520 -27.00 -18.45 2.76
CA ILE A 520 -27.26 -17.06 2.32
C ILE A 520 -26.18 -16.51 1.36
N THR A 521 -24.96 -17.08 1.39
CA THR A 521 -23.89 -16.69 0.47
C THR A 521 -24.14 -17.28 -0.91
N TYR A 522 -24.50 -18.57 -0.97
CA TYR A 522 -24.78 -19.26 -2.22
C TYR A 522 -26.06 -18.76 -2.88
N ASP A 523 -27.09 -18.40 -2.12
CA ASP A 523 -28.27 -17.75 -2.69
C ASP A 523 -27.92 -16.45 -3.43
N THR A 524 -27.01 -15.65 -2.86
CA THR A 524 -26.57 -14.38 -3.46
C THR A 524 -25.83 -14.63 -4.77
N ILE A 525 -24.91 -15.61 -4.79
CA ILE A 525 -24.17 -16.00 -6.00
C ILE A 525 -25.14 -16.48 -7.09
N ALA A 526 -26.07 -17.36 -6.72
CA ALA A 526 -27.07 -17.92 -7.62
C ALA A 526 -27.97 -16.82 -8.21
N LEU A 527 -28.50 -15.92 -7.37
CA LEU A 527 -29.35 -14.81 -7.81
C LEU A 527 -28.64 -13.93 -8.85
N TRP A 528 -27.44 -13.44 -8.51
CA TRP A 528 -26.67 -12.57 -9.39
C TRP A 528 -26.29 -13.23 -10.71
N ALA A 529 -25.97 -14.52 -10.69
CA ALA A 529 -25.69 -15.28 -11.90
C ALA A 529 -26.93 -15.44 -12.79
N GLY A 530 -28.09 -15.74 -12.19
CA GLY A 530 -29.36 -15.86 -12.89
C GLY A 530 -29.78 -14.56 -13.58
N GLU A 531 -29.74 -13.44 -12.86
CA GLU A 531 -30.12 -12.11 -13.37
C GLU A 531 -29.37 -11.67 -14.62
N ARG A 532 -28.15 -12.20 -14.80
CA ARG A 532 -27.25 -11.87 -15.91
C ARG A 532 -27.07 -13.03 -16.89
N SER A 533 -27.86 -14.11 -16.72
CA SER A 533 -27.76 -15.33 -17.52
C SER A 533 -26.33 -15.89 -17.59
N ILE A 534 -25.59 -15.80 -16.50
CA ILE A 534 -24.23 -16.32 -16.39
C ILE A 534 -24.34 -17.83 -16.19
N ALA A 535 -23.66 -18.61 -17.03
CA ALA A 535 -23.64 -20.05 -16.89
C ALA A 535 -22.90 -20.45 -15.60
N LEU A 536 -23.60 -21.08 -14.67
CA LEU A 536 -23.05 -21.52 -13.39
C LEU A 536 -23.55 -22.94 -13.07
N SER A 537 -22.85 -23.95 -13.63
CA SER A 537 -23.32 -25.34 -13.61
C SER A 537 -23.59 -25.91 -12.22
N GLU A 538 -22.87 -25.46 -11.20
CA GLU A 538 -23.01 -25.91 -9.81
C GLU A 538 -24.28 -25.39 -9.13
N LEU A 539 -24.86 -24.29 -9.64
CA LEU A 539 -26.04 -23.62 -9.07
C LEU A 539 -27.17 -23.40 -10.08
N GLN A 540 -27.11 -24.04 -11.25
CA GLN A 540 -28.13 -23.90 -12.30
C GLN A 540 -29.53 -24.34 -11.81
N ASP A 541 -29.59 -25.33 -10.91
CA ASP A 541 -30.82 -25.83 -10.30
C ASP A 541 -31.22 -25.06 -9.02
N HIS A 542 -30.46 -24.01 -8.67
CA HIS A 542 -30.74 -23.18 -7.50
C HIS A 542 -31.96 -22.29 -7.75
N PRO A 543 -32.98 -22.25 -6.88
CA PRO A 543 -34.19 -21.48 -7.17
C PRO A 543 -33.93 -19.96 -7.29
N ALA A 544 -32.95 -19.43 -6.56
CA ALA A 544 -32.51 -18.04 -6.74
C ALA A 544 -31.92 -17.79 -8.14
N TYR A 545 -31.25 -18.78 -8.74
CA TYR A 545 -30.74 -18.70 -10.11
C TYR A 545 -31.90 -18.63 -11.11
N GLN A 546 -32.89 -19.53 -10.98
CA GLN A 546 -34.07 -19.51 -11.84
C GLN A 546 -34.87 -18.21 -11.69
N TYR A 547 -35.05 -17.72 -10.47
CA TYR A 547 -35.69 -16.43 -10.24
C TYR A 547 -34.94 -15.28 -10.88
N GLY A 548 -33.60 -15.29 -10.83
CA GLY A 548 -32.78 -14.32 -11.55
C GLY A 548 -33.01 -14.37 -13.06
N LEU A 549 -33.08 -15.57 -13.66
CA LEU A 549 -33.40 -15.73 -15.09
C LEU A 549 -34.77 -15.17 -15.45
N ASP A 550 -35.76 -15.36 -14.57
CA ASP A 550 -37.12 -14.86 -14.74
C ASP A 550 -37.22 -13.34 -14.50
N ASN A 551 -36.24 -12.75 -13.80
CA ASN A 551 -36.18 -11.32 -13.45
C ASN A 551 -34.83 -10.72 -13.86
N PRO A 552 -34.50 -10.69 -15.17
CA PRO A 552 -33.19 -10.27 -15.64
C PRO A 552 -32.94 -8.80 -15.34
N VAL A 553 -31.69 -8.47 -15.04
CA VAL A 553 -31.24 -7.09 -14.85
C VAL A 553 -30.75 -6.52 -16.19
N ALA A 554 -31.18 -5.30 -16.51
CA ALA A 554 -30.71 -4.61 -17.71
C ALA A 554 -29.21 -4.29 -17.60
N VAL A 555 -28.42 -4.78 -18.57
CA VAL A 555 -26.98 -4.53 -18.67
C VAL A 555 -26.76 -3.37 -19.64
N SER A 556 -26.07 -2.32 -19.19
CA SER A 556 -25.73 -1.21 -20.07
C SER A 556 -24.69 -1.63 -21.12
N PRO A 557 -24.66 -1.01 -22.32
CA PRO A 557 -23.56 -1.12 -23.28
C PRO A 557 -22.18 -0.86 -22.67
N SER A 558 -22.09 0.01 -21.66
CA SER A 558 -20.88 0.28 -20.88
C SER A 558 -20.54 -0.81 -19.85
N GLN A 559 -21.27 -1.93 -19.83
CA GLN A 559 -20.99 -3.16 -19.06
C GLN A 559 -21.04 -3.00 -17.53
N PHE A 560 -21.90 -2.09 -17.04
CA PHE A 560 -22.16 -1.93 -15.62
C PHE A 560 -23.00 -3.12 -15.08
N TRP A 561 -22.52 -3.74 -13.99
CA TRP A 561 -23.14 -4.75 -13.10
C TRP A 561 -24.59 -4.43 -12.78
N GLN A 562 -24.91 -3.20 -12.42
CA GLN A 562 -26.28 -2.73 -12.19
C GLN A 562 -26.70 -1.73 -13.26
N PRO A 563 -28.02 -1.54 -13.47
CA PRO A 563 -28.52 -0.46 -14.30
C PRO A 563 -27.98 0.88 -13.79
N ASN A 564 -27.72 1.81 -14.71
CA ASN A 564 -27.15 3.09 -14.38
C ASN A 564 -28.05 3.87 -13.41
N VAL A 565 -27.43 4.59 -12.47
CA VAL A 565 -28.15 5.32 -11.43
C VAL A 565 -28.72 6.59 -12.04
N ALA A 566 -30.03 6.79 -11.89
CA ALA A 566 -30.71 8.00 -12.33
C ALA A 566 -30.08 9.23 -11.64
N VAL A 567 -29.64 10.20 -12.43
CA VAL A 567 -29.00 11.41 -11.91
C VAL A 567 -30.09 12.46 -11.70
N ASN A 568 -30.30 12.89 -10.46
CA ASN A 568 -31.12 14.08 -10.20
C ASN A 568 -30.22 15.33 -10.26
N SER A 569 -30.79 16.46 -10.68
CA SER A 569 -30.06 17.73 -10.89
C SER A 569 -29.39 18.32 -9.64
N SER A 570 -29.59 17.72 -8.46
CA SER A 570 -28.98 18.09 -7.19
C SER A 570 -27.80 17.21 -6.76
N SER A 571 -27.55 16.08 -7.43
CA SER A 571 -26.49 15.09 -7.09
C SER A 571 -25.35 15.05 -8.11
N THR A 572 -25.13 16.14 -8.84
CA THR A 572 -24.04 16.30 -9.80
C THR A 572 -22.86 17.06 -9.18
N PRO A 573 -21.96 16.43 -8.39
CA PRO A 573 -20.66 16.99 -8.14
C PRO A 573 -19.76 16.73 -9.36
N HIS A 574 -19.52 17.79 -10.13
CA HIS A 574 -18.22 18.08 -10.76
C HIS A 574 -17.73 17.32 -12.00
N LEU A 575 -18.58 16.83 -12.92
CA LEU A 575 -18.05 16.47 -14.26
C LEU A 575 -18.84 16.93 -15.49
N PHE A 576 -20.03 17.52 -15.33
CA PHE A 576 -20.82 17.99 -16.49
C PHE A 576 -21.70 19.18 -16.10
N THR A 577 -21.19 20.40 -16.16
CA THR A 577 -22.06 21.60 -16.04
C THR A 577 -21.85 22.67 -17.09
N ASP A 578 -20.85 22.59 -17.98
CA ASP A 578 -20.78 23.49 -19.13
C ASP A 578 -21.04 22.74 -20.45
N GLY A 579 -22.33 22.64 -20.80
CA GLY A 579 -22.75 22.36 -22.18
C GLY A 579 -23.53 21.07 -22.46
N MET A 580 -23.63 20.11 -21.53
CA MET A 580 -24.47 18.91 -21.69
C MET A 580 -25.70 19.00 -20.77
N LEU A 581 -26.79 19.60 -21.27
CA LEU A 581 -28.00 19.85 -20.49
C LEU A 581 -28.98 18.66 -20.39
N ASP A 582 -28.54 17.41 -20.58
CA ASP A 582 -29.47 16.28 -20.68
C ASP A 582 -28.85 14.93 -20.25
N VAL A 583 -28.39 14.80 -19.00
CA VAL A 583 -27.92 13.54 -18.42
C VAL A 583 -29.05 12.84 -17.67
N LYS A 584 -29.37 11.59 -18.04
CA LYS A 584 -30.43 10.79 -17.39
C LYS A 584 -29.88 9.84 -16.33
N ALA A 585 -28.71 9.24 -16.58
CA ALA A 585 -28.09 8.29 -15.66
C ALA A 585 -26.56 8.26 -15.76
N GLY A 586 -25.91 7.84 -14.69
CA GLY A 586 -24.45 7.71 -14.61
C GLY A 586 -24.00 6.42 -13.91
N GLY A 587 -22.70 6.15 -13.98
CA GLY A 587 -22.05 4.99 -13.39
C GLY A 587 -20.78 5.37 -12.61
N ALA A 588 -20.39 4.54 -11.63
CA ALA A 588 -19.25 4.80 -10.74
C ALA A 588 -18.18 3.69 -10.79
N PRO A 589 -17.22 3.70 -11.74
CA PRO A 589 -16.23 2.62 -11.96
C PRO A 589 -15.44 2.17 -10.72
N TRP A 590 -15.27 3.04 -9.73
CA TRP A 590 -14.61 2.66 -8.48
C TRP A 590 -15.44 1.69 -7.63
N MET A 591 -16.78 1.84 -7.58
CA MET A 591 -17.66 0.92 -6.84
C MET A 591 -17.61 -0.47 -7.44
N TYR A 592 -17.49 -0.53 -8.76
CA TYR A 592 -17.28 -1.76 -9.52
C TYR A 592 -15.99 -2.47 -9.17
N SER A 593 -14.90 -1.71 -9.09
CA SER A 593 -13.60 -2.24 -8.72
C SER A 593 -13.65 -2.86 -7.30
N LEU A 594 -14.40 -2.27 -6.37
CA LEU A 594 -14.63 -2.84 -5.04
C LEU A 594 -15.43 -4.14 -5.10
N PHE A 595 -16.59 -4.13 -5.79
CA PHE A 595 -17.42 -5.33 -5.95
C PHE A 595 -16.62 -6.48 -6.58
N ARG A 596 -15.89 -6.18 -7.67
CA ARG A 596 -15.05 -7.14 -8.38
C ARG A 596 -13.95 -7.70 -7.50
N ALA A 597 -13.31 -6.86 -6.67
CA ALA A 597 -12.33 -7.34 -5.69
C ALA A 597 -12.97 -8.34 -4.70
N SER A 598 -14.18 -8.06 -4.18
CA SER A 598 -14.88 -8.97 -3.27
C SER A 598 -15.23 -10.33 -3.90
N VAL A 599 -15.77 -10.35 -5.13
CA VAL A 599 -16.10 -11.63 -5.81
C VAL A 599 -14.84 -12.36 -6.28
N GLY A 600 -13.77 -11.63 -6.58
CA GLY A 600 -12.43 -12.16 -6.89
C GLY A 600 -11.77 -12.84 -5.69
N GLU A 601 -11.81 -12.23 -4.50
CA GLU A 601 -11.35 -12.85 -3.25
C GLU A 601 -12.10 -14.14 -2.97
N ALA A 602 -13.43 -14.13 -3.08
CA ALA A 602 -14.24 -15.33 -2.89
C ALA A 602 -13.86 -16.46 -3.86
N ALA A 603 -13.56 -16.14 -5.13
CA ALA A 603 -13.13 -17.13 -6.12
C ALA A 603 -11.76 -17.74 -5.75
N GLN A 604 -10.84 -16.93 -5.23
CA GLN A 604 -9.54 -17.40 -4.76
C GLN A 604 -9.66 -18.27 -3.49
N MET A 605 -10.61 -17.97 -2.62
CA MET A 605 -10.96 -18.74 -1.43
C MET A 605 -11.71 -20.06 -1.74
N GLY A 606 -12.06 -20.29 -3.00
CA GLY A 606 -12.66 -21.52 -3.50
C GLY A 606 -14.17 -21.47 -3.74
N LEU A 607 -14.84 -20.34 -3.52
CA LEU A 607 -16.27 -20.20 -3.82
C LEU A 607 -16.51 -20.14 -5.35
N PRO A 608 -17.71 -20.53 -5.82
CA PRO A 608 -18.02 -20.61 -7.25
C PRO A 608 -18.36 -19.25 -7.87
N THR A 609 -17.51 -18.25 -7.65
CA THR A 609 -17.71 -16.88 -8.14
C THR A 609 -16.85 -16.55 -9.36
N GLN A 610 -16.04 -17.49 -9.86
CA GLN A 610 -15.20 -17.26 -11.05
C GLN A 610 -16.03 -16.79 -12.26
N PRO A 611 -17.19 -17.38 -12.61
CA PRO A 611 -17.99 -16.86 -13.73
C PRO A 611 -18.51 -15.42 -13.52
N LEU A 612 -18.70 -14.99 -12.27
CA LEU A 612 -19.06 -13.60 -11.94
C LEU A 612 -17.87 -12.66 -12.16
N VAL A 613 -16.66 -13.10 -11.79
CA VAL A 613 -15.41 -12.38 -12.09
C VAL A 613 -15.27 -12.22 -13.60
N ASP A 614 -15.38 -13.31 -14.36
CA ASP A 614 -15.24 -13.33 -15.81
C ASP A 614 -16.27 -12.41 -16.50
N TRP A 615 -17.51 -12.37 -15.99
CA TRP A 615 -18.51 -11.44 -16.49
C TRP A 615 -18.15 -9.99 -16.18
N SER A 616 -17.65 -9.72 -14.97
CA SER A 616 -17.26 -8.38 -14.53
C SER A 616 -15.99 -7.84 -15.20
N ASP A 617 -15.14 -8.71 -15.76
CA ASP A 617 -13.95 -8.33 -16.54
C ASP A 617 -14.32 -7.39 -17.70
N LYS A 618 -15.51 -7.58 -18.29
CA LYS A 618 -15.98 -6.82 -19.44
C LYS A 618 -15.98 -5.31 -19.21
N LEU A 619 -16.27 -4.85 -18.01
CA LEU A 619 -16.20 -3.42 -17.68
C LEU A 619 -14.76 -2.90 -17.74
N LEU A 620 -13.83 -3.59 -17.06
CA LEU A 620 -12.43 -3.20 -17.04
C LEU A 620 -11.80 -3.28 -18.42
N THR A 621 -12.08 -4.33 -19.20
CA THR A 621 -11.53 -4.44 -20.56
C THR A 621 -12.15 -3.44 -21.53
N SER A 622 -13.45 -3.14 -21.41
CA SER A 622 -14.13 -2.19 -22.29
C SER A 622 -13.75 -0.73 -22.01
N LEU A 623 -13.40 -0.37 -20.77
CA LEU A 623 -12.76 0.91 -20.46
C LEU A 623 -11.48 1.13 -21.28
N PHE A 624 -10.76 0.05 -21.63
CA PHE A 624 -9.51 0.11 -22.41
C PHE A 624 -9.74 0.05 -23.93
N ALA A 625 -10.99 0.05 -24.39
CA ALA A 625 -11.31 0.09 -25.81
C ALA A 625 -10.96 1.44 -26.49
N SER A 626 -10.74 2.50 -25.71
CA SER A 626 -10.22 3.79 -26.19
C SER A 626 -9.05 4.27 -25.32
N PRO A 627 -8.03 4.94 -25.91
CA PRO A 627 -6.93 5.55 -25.16
C PRO A 627 -7.37 6.53 -24.09
N VAL A 628 -8.53 7.17 -24.27
CA VAL A 628 -9.06 8.20 -23.36
C VAL A 628 -9.89 7.57 -22.25
N SER A 629 -10.76 6.60 -22.57
CA SER A 629 -11.69 6.01 -21.61
C SER A 629 -11.03 5.19 -20.50
N LYS A 630 -9.82 4.63 -20.72
CA LYS A 630 -9.11 3.82 -19.72
C LYS A 630 -8.81 4.58 -18.42
N HIS A 631 -8.71 5.90 -18.53
CA HIS A 631 -8.47 6.80 -17.40
C HIS A 631 -9.73 6.95 -16.51
N ALA A 632 -10.93 6.69 -17.04
CA ALA A 632 -12.17 6.73 -16.25
C ALA A 632 -12.27 5.65 -15.17
N VAL A 633 -11.32 4.70 -15.11
CA VAL A 633 -11.23 3.68 -14.05
C VAL A 633 -11.17 4.29 -12.64
N GLY A 634 -10.62 5.50 -12.51
CA GLY A 634 -10.53 6.27 -11.27
C GLY A 634 -11.67 7.27 -11.03
N ALA A 635 -12.68 7.33 -11.91
CA ALA A 635 -13.74 8.32 -11.82
C ALA A 635 -14.70 8.02 -10.65
N TYR A 636 -15.06 9.06 -9.88
CA TYR A 636 -16.07 8.93 -8.83
C TYR A 636 -17.46 8.64 -9.41
N PHE A 637 -17.82 9.33 -10.49
CA PHE A 637 -19.08 9.15 -11.21
C PHE A 637 -18.93 9.67 -12.66
N ILE A 638 -19.50 8.98 -13.65
CA ILE A 638 -19.44 9.36 -15.08
C ILE A 638 -20.81 9.21 -15.75
N ALA A 639 -21.18 10.18 -16.59
CA ALA A 639 -22.42 10.15 -17.35
C ALA A 639 -22.35 9.07 -18.44
N VAL A 640 -23.36 8.20 -18.50
CA VAL A 640 -23.40 7.07 -19.45
C VAL A 640 -24.76 6.94 -20.16
N GLN A 641 -25.70 7.85 -19.87
CA GLN A 641 -27.01 7.92 -20.52
C GLN A 641 -27.52 9.37 -20.61
N SER A 642 -28.09 9.76 -21.75
CA SER A 642 -28.76 11.07 -21.93
C SER A 642 -30.28 11.05 -21.67
N SER A 643 -30.91 12.23 -21.60
CA SER A 643 -32.37 12.42 -21.42
C SER A 643 -33.22 11.70 -22.46
N ASP A 644 -32.74 11.64 -23.71
CA ASP A 644 -33.32 10.92 -24.85
C ASP A 644 -33.14 9.37 -24.79
N GLU A 645 -32.78 8.80 -23.63
CA GLU A 645 -32.62 7.35 -23.38
C GLU A 645 -31.53 6.61 -24.16
N HIS A 646 -30.49 7.29 -24.64
CA HIS A 646 -29.38 6.62 -25.33
C HIS A 646 -28.30 6.20 -24.32
N TYR A 647 -28.08 4.89 -24.16
CA TYR A 647 -26.92 4.38 -23.43
C TYR A 647 -25.67 4.44 -24.31
N PHE A 648 -24.54 4.85 -23.74
CA PHE A 648 -23.28 4.99 -24.47
C PHE A 648 -22.32 3.83 -24.22
N THR A 649 -21.62 3.41 -25.27
CA THR A 649 -20.39 2.61 -25.19
C THR A 649 -19.20 3.49 -24.76
N TRP A 650 -18.11 2.88 -24.28
CA TRP A 650 -16.92 3.65 -23.87
C TRP A 650 -16.29 4.51 -24.98
N PRO A 651 -16.22 4.05 -26.25
CA PRO A 651 -15.84 4.91 -27.37
C PRO A 651 -16.77 6.12 -27.56
N GLU A 652 -18.09 5.92 -27.52
CA GLU A 652 -19.07 7.02 -27.64
C GLU A 652 -18.99 8.00 -26.46
N ILE A 653 -18.72 7.51 -25.25
CA ILE A 653 -18.45 8.33 -24.06
C ILE A 653 -17.20 9.19 -24.29
N ALA A 654 -16.12 8.60 -24.80
CA ALA A 654 -14.88 9.32 -25.10
C ALA A 654 -15.09 10.40 -26.17
N GLU A 655 -15.89 10.13 -27.21
CA GLU A 655 -16.21 11.10 -28.27
C GLU A 655 -17.14 12.23 -27.81
N ARG A 656 -18.12 11.91 -26.96
CA ARG A 656 -19.14 12.87 -26.49
C ARG A 656 -18.68 13.74 -25.33
N ILE A 657 -17.58 13.38 -24.70
CA ILE A 657 -17.03 14.09 -23.56
C ILE A 657 -15.64 14.60 -23.98
N PRO A 658 -15.57 15.69 -24.78
CA PRO A 658 -14.30 16.38 -25.07
C PRO A 658 -13.55 16.80 -23.79
N VAL A 659 -14.31 16.99 -22.69
CA VAL A 659 -13.77 17.27 -21.37
C VAL A 659 -13.05 16.05 -20.76
N LEU A 660 -13.22 14.82 -21.26
CA LEU A 660 -12.46 13.65 -20.79
C LEU A 660 -11.00 13.80 -21.20
N GLU A 661 -10.76 14.33 -22.40
CA GLU A 661 -9.43 14.77 -22.84
C GLU A 661 -8.94 16.00 -22.05
N GLN A 662 -9.80 16.96 -21.69
CA GLN A 662 -9.41 18.12 -20.84
C GLN A 662 -9.23 17.77 -19.35
N LEU A 663 -9.87 16.71 -18.86
CA LEU A 663 -9.67 16.14 -17.53
C LEU A 663 -8.30 15.46 -17.51
N ILE A 664 -7.97 14.73 -18.58
CA ILE A 664 -6.65 14.14 -18.82
C ILE A 664 -5.57 15.21 -19.07
N ALA A 665 -5.89 16.35 -19.69
CA ALA A 665 -4.93 17.38 -20.14
C ALA A 665 -4.87 18.67 -19.28
N GLY A 666 -5.83 18.91 -18.41
CA GLY A 666 -6.06 20.20 -17.73
C GLY A 666 -5.96 20.16 -16.22
N GLY A 667 -5.32 19.15 -15.63
CA GLY A 667 -4.99 19.19 -14.20
C GLY A 667 -6.21 19.27 -13.26
N GLU A 668 -7.39 18.82 -13.67
CA GLU A 668 -8.52 18.59 -12.73
C GLU A 668 -9.04 17.14 -12.80
N GLY A 669 -8.67 16.38 -13.83
CA GLY A 669 -9.10 15.00 -13.99
C GLY A 669 -7.98 14.02 -13.81
N ILE A 670 -8.05 13.26 -12.72
CA ILE A 670 -7.26 12.05 -12.48
C ILE A 670 -5.82 12.32 -12.04
N ALA A 671 -5.03 13.22 -12.62
CA ALA A 671 -3.66 13.48 -12.14
C ALA A 671 -3.57 14.51 -10.98
N ALA A 672 -4.48 15.49 -10.93
CA ALA A 672 -4.43 16.57 -9.94
C ALA A 672 -5.37 16.39 -8.74
N ASN A 673 -6.15 15.31 -8.71
CA ASN A 673 -6.90 14.99 -7.52
C ASN A 673 -5.91 14.34 -6.54
N THR A 674 -5.91 14.79 -5.30
CA THR A 674 -5.26 14.19 -4.10
C THR A 674 -5.65 12.73 -3.84
N ARG A 675 -6.18 12.01 -4.84
CA ARG A 675 -6.70 10.65 -4.82
C ARG A 675 -5.75 9.64 -5.45
N VAL A 676 -4.87 10.00 -6.39
CA VAL A 676 -3.93 9.01 -6.98
C VAL A 676 -2.82 8.60 -6.02
N THR A 677 -2.35 9.53 -5.18
CA THR A 677 -1.29 9.31 -4.17
C THR A 677 -1.84 8.98 -2.78
N ASN A 678 -3.15 9.09 -2.60
CA ASN A 678 -3.84 8.83 -1.34
C ASN A 678 -4.51 7.47 -1.39
N VAL A 679 -3.85 6.47 -0.81
CA VAL A 679 -4.33 5.08 -0.75
C VAL A 679 -5.74 4.96 -0.11
N ASN A 680 -6.20 5.93 0.69
CA ASN A 680 -7.56 5.95 1.25
C ASN A 680 -8.62 6.43 0.23
N HIS A 681 -8.23 7.29 -0.71
CA HIS A 681 -9.08 7.85 -1.77
C HIS A 681 -8.83 7.26 -3.16
N GLY A 682 -7.79 6.45 -3.33
CA GLY A 682 -7.27 5.96 -4.61
C GLY A 682 -8.17 4.95 -5.28
N TYR A 683 -9.25 5.43 -5.90
CA TYR A 683 -10.06 4.65 -6.83
C TYR A 683 -9.22 3.96 -7.93
N PRO A 684 -8.17 4.60 -8.49
CA PRO A 684 -7.25 3.90 -9.40
C PRO A 684 -6.47 2.76 -8.73
N THR A 685 -6.06 2.95 -7.47
CA THR A 685 -5.39 1.91 -6.67
C THR A 685 -6.32 0.73 -6.37
N LEU A 686 -7.59 1.01 -6.11
CA LEU A 686 -8.65 -0.01 -5.98
C LEU A 686 -8.86 -0.74 -7.31
N ALA A 687 -8.84 -0.03 -8.45
CA ALA A 687 -8.92 -0.65 -9.76
C ALA A 687 -7.74 -1.58 -10.02
N TYR A 688 -6.52 -1.16 -9.68
CA TYR A 688 -5.33 -2.02 -9.70
C TYR A 688 -5.52 -3.25 -8.82
N ALA A 689 -5.91 -3.08 -7.55
CA ALA A 689 -6.15 -4.19 -6.63
C ALA A 689 -7.20 -5.16 -7.19
N SER A 690 -8.28 -4.66 -7.77
CA SER A 690 -9.27 -5.50 -8.46
C SER A 690 -8.63 -6.24 -9.64
N SER A 691 -7.79 -5.58 -10.44
CA SER A 691 -7.18 -6.18 -11.64
C SER A 691 -6.31 -7.40 -11.35
N THR A 692 -5.85 -7.58 -10.11
CA THR A 692 -5.10 -8.77 -9.67
C THR A 692 -5.91 -10.08 -9.76
N TYR A 693 -7.24 -9.98 -9.89
CA TYR A 693 -8.16 -11.10 -10.09
C TYR A 693 -8.53 -11.34 -11.56
N LEU A 694 -7.93 -10.60 -12.52
CA LEU A 694 -8.19 -10.80 -13.95
C LEU A 694 -7.70 -12.17 -14.45
N ASN A 695 -8.40 -12.70 -15.44
CA ASN A 695 -7.97 -13.90 -16.17
C ASN A 695 -6.73 -13.63 -17.04
N SER A 696 -6.11 -14.69 -17.56
CA SER A 696 -4.85 -14.62 -18.31
C SER A 696 -4.98 -14.28 -19.80
N GLY A 697 -6.13 -13.81 -20.26
CA GLY A 697 -6.26 -13.36 -21.66
C GLY A 697 -5.32 -12.18 -21.94
N GLU A 698 -4.84 -12.06 -23.17
CA GLU A 698 -3.88 -11.04 -23.59
C GLU A 698 -4.35 -9.62 -23.24
N GLN A 699 -5.62 -9.32 -23.52
CA GLN A 699 -6.22 -8.02 -23.19
C GLN A 699 -6.27 -7.77 -21.68
N GLN A 700 -6.63 -8.78 -20.89
CA GLN A 700 -6.67 -8.70 -19.43
C GLN A 700 -5.27 -8.48 -18.83
N GLN A 701 -4.25 -9.16 -19.38
CA GLN A 701 -2.87 -8.94 -18.98
C GLN A 701 -2.42 -7.51 -19.30
N ALA A 702 -2.75 -7.00 -20.49
CA ALA A 702 -2.44 -5.62 -20.86
C ALA A 702 -3.10 -4.59 -19.92
N VAL A 703 -4.37 -4.80 -19.56
CA VAL A 703 -5.08 -3.98 -18.56
C VAL A 703 -4.36 -4.01 -17.21
N HIS A 704 -4.02 -5.21 -16.70
CA HIS A 704 -3.33 -5.35 -15.43
C HIS A 704 -1.95 -4.67 -15.43
N GLN A 705 -1.15 -4.88 -16.48
CA GLN A 705 0.18 -4.28 -16.59
C GLN A 705 0.10 -2.76 -16.64
N TRP A 706 -0.85 -2.21 -17.40
CA TRP A 706 -1.05 -0.77 -17.45
C TRP A 706 -1.46 -0.21 -16.09
N LEU A 707 -2.42 -0.83 -15.38
CA LEU A 707 -2.82 -0.40 -14.04
C LEU A 707 -1.66 -0.51 -13.04
N LYS A 708 -0.83 -1.56 -13.14
CA LYS A 708 0.35 -1.75 -12.30
C LYS A 708 1.37 -0.62 -12.52
N GLN A 709 1.72 -0.34 -13.77
CA GLN A 709 2.66 0.71 -14.15
C GLN A 709 2.18 2.10 -13.68
N ASN A 710 0.88 2.37 -13.79
CA ASN A 710 0.33 3.71 -13.56
C ASN A 710 -0.14 3.96 -12.11
N TYR A 711 -0.50 2.91 -11.35
CA TYR A 711 -1.12 3.08 -10.03
C TYR A 711 -0.53 2.22 -8.91
N TYR A 712 0.31 1.23 -9.22
CA TYR A 712 1.02 0.45 -8.20
C TYR A 712 2.44 0.96 -7.89
N SER A 713 3.07 1.70 -8.81
CA SER A 713 4.50 2.08 -8.69
C SER A 713 4.82 2.74 -7.32
N PRO A 714 5.93 2.34 -6.65
CA PRO A 714 6.38 2.94 -5.38
C PRO A 714 6.58 4.46 -5.40
N GLN A 715 6.75 5.03 -6.60
CA GLN A 715 6.92 6.48 -6.82
C GLN A 715 5.59 7.25 -6.73
N ILE A 716 4.44 6.56 -6.84
CA ILE A 716 3.10 7.15 -6.93
C ILE A 716 2.29 6.89 -5.65
N ASN A 717 2.43 5.70 -5.05
CA ASN A 717 1.68 5.31 -3.86
C ASN A 717 2.62 4.80 -2.77
N ASN A 718 2.67 5.49 -1.64
CA ASN A 718 3.47 5.10 -0.49
C ASN A 718 2.82 3.92 0.26
N PHE A 719 2.76 2.75 -0.38
CA PHE A 719 2.16 1.54 0.19
C PHE A 719 2.88 1.04 1.44
N ALA A 720 4.15 1.40 1.63
CA ALA A 720 4.86 1.17 2.88
C ALA A 720 4.18 1.91 4.06
N ASN A 721 3.56 3.07 3.82
CA ASN A 721 2.82 3.81 4.85
C ASN A 721 1.35 3.35 5.00
N ASN A 722 0.75 2.84 3.92
CA ASN A 722 -0.61 2.29 3.93
C ASN A 722 -0.73 1.10 2.95
N PRO A 723 -0.63 -0.15 3.43
CA PRO A 723 -0.58 -1.32 2.57
C PRO A 723 -1.96 -1.90 2.22
N GLN A 724 -3.07 -1.23 2.54
CA GLN A 724 -4.42 -1.84 2.50
C GLN A 724 -4.85 -2.36 1.12
N TRP A 725 -4.29 -1.79 0.04
CA TRP A 725 -4.53 -2.19 -1.36
C TRP A 725 -3.28 -2.75 -2.05
N ALA A 726 -2.20 -3.02 -1.31
CA ALA A 726 -0.95 -3.55 -1.84
C ALA A 726 -1.06 -5.06 -2.13
N ILE A 727 -1.80 -5.41 -3.18
CA ILE A 727 -2.16 -6.78 -3.55
C ILE A 727 -1.52 -7.11 -4.90
N LEU A 728 -1.00 -8.33 -5.04
CA LEU A 728 -0.38 -8.84 -6.25
C LEU A 728 -1.26 -9.92 -6.90
N ALA A 729 -1.19 -10.04 -8.23
CA ALA A 729 -1.81 -11.16 -8.93
C ALA A 729 -1.21 -12.50 -8.46
N ARG A 730 -2.06 -13.54 -8.35
CA ARG A 730 -1.60 -14.92 -8.12
C ARG A 730 -1.26 -15.58 -9.45
N THR A 731 -0.29 -16.48 -9.48
CA THR A 731 0.00 -17.27 -10.68
C THR A 731 -1.13 -18.29 -10.91
N GLN A 732 -1.54 -18.48 -12.16
CA GLN A 732 -2.69 -19.33 -12.50
C GLN A 732 -2.52 -20.82 -12.13
N ASN A 733 -1.28 -21.26 -11.92
CA ASN A 733 -0.96 -22.64 -11.58
C ASN A 733 -1.04 -22.95 -10.08
N SER A 734 -1.30 -21.96 -9.23
CA SER A 734 -1.44 -22.22 -7.79
C SER A 734 -2.73 -23.06 -7.55
N PRO A 735 -2.65 -24.21 -6.86
CA PRO A 735 -3.81 -25.06 -6.60
C PRO A 735 -4.91 -24.29 -5.85
N LYS A 736 -6.12 -24.22 -6.41
CA LYS A 736 -7.28 -23.66 -5.71
C LYS A 736 -7.67 -24.61 -4.57
N PRO A 737 -7.94 -24.10 -3.35
CA PRO A 737 -8.53 -24.93 -2.31
C PRO A 737 -9.87 -25.46 -2.82
N LEU A 738 -10.10 -26.77 -2.67
CA LEU A 738 -11.40 -27.35 -2.99
C LEU A 738 -12.45 -26.79 -2.02
N ALA A 739 -13.51 -26.16 -2.53
CA ALA A 739 -14.67 -25.86 -1.70
C ALA A 739 -15.40 -27.16 -1.38
N GLY A 740 -15.17 -27.73 -0.20
CA GLY A 740 -16.01 -28.79 0.36
C GLY A 740 -17.34 -28.27 0.92
N LEU A 741 -17.94 -27.25 0.29
CA LEU A 741 -19.13 -26.57 0.77
C LEU A 741 -20.29 -26.84 -0.18
N THR A 742 -21.35 -27.47 0.32
CA THR A 742 -22.59 -27.69 -0.44
C THR A 742 -23.75 -26.94 0.23
N PRO A 743 -24.44 -26.02 -0.47
CA PRO A 743 -25.61 -25.35 0.10
C PRO A 743 -26.77 -26.33 0.25
N VAL A 744 -27.66 -26.07 1.22
CA VAL A 744 -28.91 -26.81 1.35
C VAL A 744 -29.95 -26.17 0.43
N MET A 745 -30.39 -26.96 -0.56
CA MET A 745 -31.41 -26.56 -1.52
C MET A 745 -32.79 -26.60 -0.85
N PRO A 746 -33.65 -25.58 -1.03
CA PRO A 746 -34.98 -25.61 -0.44
C PRO A 746 -35.85 -26.68 -1.11
N SER A 747 -36.69 -27.33 -0.32
CA SER A 747 -37.71 -28.24 -0.83
C SER A 747 -38.74 -27.46 -1.66
N PRO A 748 -39.25 -27.99 -2.78
CA PRO A 748 -40.26 -27.35 -3.64
C PRO A 748 -41.67 -27.34 -3.01
N ALA A 749 -41.79 -26.99 -1.73
CA ALA A 749 -43.04 -26.98 -0.99
C ALA A 749 -43.63 -25.56 -0.88
N VAL A 750 -44.78 -25.42 -1.53
CA VAL A 750 -45.76 -24.32 -1.52
C VAL A 750 -45.95 -23.73 -0.11
N ARG A 751 -45.57 -22.46 0.09
CA ARG A 751 -46.27 -21.55 1.01
C ARG A 751 -46.76 -20.34 0.21
N SER A 752 -48.08 -20.30 0.04
CA SER A 752 -48.82 -19.24 -0.64
C SER A 752 -48.68 -17.91 0.09
N ASN A 753 -48.36 -16.84 -0.64
CA ASN A 753 -48.77 -15.48 -0.27
C ASN A 753 -49.40 -14.76 -1.47
N PRO A 754 -50.31 -13.79 -1.24
CA PRO A 754 -51.39 -13.41 -2.16
C PRO A 754 -50.96 -12.42 -3.25
N PRO A 755 -51.80 -12.20 -4.28
CA PRO A 755 -51.41 -11.55 -5.53
C PRO A 755 -51.54 -10.03 -5.48
N GLY A 756 -50.64 -9.34 -6.17
CA GLY A 756 -50.78 -7.94 -6.58
C GLY A 756 -50.07 -7.70 -7.91
N GLY A 757 -50.86 -7.57 -9.00
CA GLY A 757 -50.40 -7.23 -10.36
C GLY A 757 -49.85 -5.80 -10.47
N ALA A 758 -49.40 -5.28 -11.61
CA ALA A 758 -49.56 -5.57 -13.03
C ALA A 758 -48.24 -5.06 -13.72
N GLY A 759 -47.78 -5.46 -14.90
CA GLY A 759 -48.42 -5.79 -16.19
C GLY A 759 -47.71 -4.93 -17.26
N GLY A 760 -47.20 -5.53 -18.35
CA GLY A 760 -46.55 -4.74 -19.42
C GLY A 760 -45.80 -5.52 -20.52
N SER A 761 -46.55 -6.22 -21.37
CA SER A 761 -46.35 -6.51 -22.82
C SER A 761 -44.96 -6.81 -23.43
N VAL A 762 -44.92 -8.01 -24.02
CA VAL A 762 -44.04 -8.57 -25.06
C VAL A 762 -43.96 -7.73 -26.35
N SER A 763 -42.80 -7.73 -27.04
CA SER A 763 -42.79 -7.81 -28.51
C SER A 763 -41.55 -8.55 -29.03
N THR A 764 -41.80 -9.56 -29.86
CA THR A 764 -40.87 -10.45 -30.56
C THR A 764 -40.52 -9.88 -31.94
N GLY A 765 -39.29 -10.08 -32.41
CA GLY A 765 -38.93 -9.89 -33.82
C GLY A 765 -37.53 -10.39 -34.12
N GLY A 766 -37.42 -11.54 -34.79
CA GLY A 766 -36.16 -12.07 -35.31
C GLY A 766 -35.91 -11.66 -36.76
N SER A 767 -34.66 -11.75 -37.21
CA SER A 767 -34.27 -12.46 -38.45
C SER A 767 -32.75 -12.41 -38.67
N SER A 768 -32.31 -13.49 -39.30
CA SER A 768 -30.98 -13.95 -39.70
C SER A 768 -30.26 -13.11 -40.75
N SER A 769 -28.91 -13.17 -40.76
CA SER A 769 -28.14 -13.71 -41.91
C SER A 769 -26.63 -13.68 -41.66
N ASP A 770 -26.00 -14.85 -41.83
CA ASP A 770 -24.56 -15.09 -41.97
C ASP A 770 -23.98 -14.44 -43.25
N ASP A 771 -22.73 -13.96 -43.19
CA ASP A 771 -21.67 -14.32 -44.16
C ASP A 771 -20.28 -13.72 -43.74
N PRO A 772 -19.15 -14.31 -44.20
CA PRO A 772 -17.84 -14.25 -43.52
C PRO A 772 -16.84 -13.23 -44.12
N ILE A 773 -15.85 -12.84 -43.29
CA ILE A 773 -14.75 -11.92 -43.60
C ILE A 773 -13.54 -12.69 -44.16
N PRO A 774 -12.90 -12.26 -45.27
CA PRO A 774 -11.67 -12.87 -45.76
C PRO A 774 -10.39 -12.29 -45.12
N THR A 775 -9.42 -13.20 -44.93
CA THR A 775 -8.07 -13.05 -44.37
C THR A 775 -7.10 -12.29 -45.27
N PHE A 776 -6.12 -11.58 -44.67
CA PHE A 776 -4.87 -11.19 -45.33
C PHE A 776 -3.67 -11.40 -44.38
N GLU A 777 -2.67 -12.15 -44.87
CA GLU A 777 -1.34 -12.36 -44.28
C GLU A 777 -0.34 -11.26 -44.70
N PRO A 778 0.76 -11.04 -43.95
CA PRO A 778 1.77 -10.00 -44.22
C PRO A 778 2.94 -10.54 -45.06
N PRO A 779 3.71 -9.70 -45.77
CA PRO A 779 5.00 -10.09 -46.33
C PRO A 779 6.18 -9.63 -45.45
N GLU A 780 7.08 -10.56 -45.20
CA GLU A 780 8.41 -10.37 -44.62
C GLU A 780 9.49 -10.05 -45.67
N HIS A 781 10.66 -9.64 -45.14
CA HIS A 781 12.07 -9.89 -45.58
C HIS A 781 12.89 -8.62 -45.96
N PRO A 782 14.24 -8.65 -45.89
CA PRO A 782 15.09 -8.54 -44.69
C PRO A 782 16.29 -7.57 -44.91
N VAL A 783 17.22 -7.40 -43.93
CA VAL A 783 18.70 -7.30 -44.06
C VAL A 783 19.35 -6.82 -42.72
N THR A 784 20.53 -7.39 -42.44
CA THR A 784 21.33 -7.53 -41.19
C THR A 784 22.50 -6.54 -40.96
N ILE A 785 22.74 -6.18 -39.68
CA ILE A 785 23.99 -6.12 -38.82
C ILE A 785 25.20 -5.26 -39.33
N ALA A 786 25.93 -4.38 -38.60
CA ALA A 786 26.25 -4.18 -37.16
C ALA A 786 26.70 -2.73 -36.84
N ALA A 787 26.51 -2.29 -35.57
CA ALA A 787 27.49 -1.53 -34.77
C ALA A 787 27.12 -1.71 -33.29
N SER A 788 28.14 -1.87 -32.43
CA SER A 788 28.09 -2.27 -31.01
C SER A 788 27.31 -1.30 -30.13
N ASN A 789 26.42 -1.87 -29.31
CA ASN A 789 25.77 -1.21 -28.18
C ASN A 789 26.77 -1.21 -27.01
N ASP A 790 27.27 -0.06 -26.59
CA ASP A 790 27.84 0.06 -25.24
C ASP A 790 27.48 1.39 -24.59
N VAL A 791 27.07 1.27 -23.33
CA VAL A 791 26.37 2.25 -22.49
C VAL A 791 27.36 3.34 -22.05
N GLY A 792 27.33 4.50 -22.72
CA GLY A 792 28.00 5.73 -22.25
C GLY A 792 29.41 6.02 -22.79
N GLY A 793 29.87 5.33 -23.84
CA GLY A 793 31.12 5.68 -24.53
C GLY A 793 32.40 5.34 -23.76
N ALA A 794 32.36 4.30 -22.92
CA ALA A 794 33.54 3.73 -22.30
C ALA A 794 34.53 3.22 -23.37
N TYR A 795 35.82 3.45 -23.15
CA TYR A 795 36.88 2.91 -24.00
C TYR A 795 37.11 1.41 -23.72
N ILE A 796 36.99 1.01 -22.45
CA ILE A 796 37.01 -0.39 -22.02
C ILE A 796 35.84 -0.62 -21.09
N TYR A 797 35.05 -1.67 -21.34
CA TYR A 797 34.02 -2.13 -20.43
C TYR A 797 34.07 -3.66 -20.29
N LEU A 798 34.27 -4.12 -19.06
CA LEU A 798 34.24 -5.54 -18.69
C LEU A 798 33.14 -5.72 -17.64
N ASP A 799 32.01 -6.32 -18.05
CA ASP A 799 30.89 -6.62 -17.16
C ASP A 799 31.24 -7.73 -16.16
N PHE A 800 32.03 -8.72 -16.59
CA PHE A 800 32.35 -9.93 -15.84
C PHE A 800 31.16 -10.88 -15.58
N ASP A 801 30.13 -10.81 -16.42
CA ASP A 801 28.94 -11.68 -16.32
C ASP A 801 29.22 -13.13 -16.73
N GLU A 802 30.00 -13.31 -17.80
CA GLU A 802 30.32 -14.63 -18.35
C GLU A 802 31.70 -14.75 -19.01
N SER A 803 32.40 -13.62 -19.24
CA SER A 803 33.72 -13.63 -19.89
C SER A 803 34.61 -12.47 -19.43
N THR A 804 35.87 -12.45 -19.89
CA THR A 804 36.80 -11.32 -19.74
C THR A 804 36.91 -10.49 -21.02
N THR A 805 35.87 -10.57 -21.87
CA THR A 805 35.83 -9.91 -23.18
C THR A 805 35.20 -8.53 -23.03
N ASN A 806 35.83 -7.53 -23.64
CA ASN A 806 35.30 -6.18 -23.72
C ASN A 806 34.08 -6.15 -24.65
N SER A 807 32.91 -5.91 -24.06
CA SER A 807 31.61 -5.80 -24.76
C SER A 807 31.57 -4.62 -25.75
N ALA A 808 32.46 -3.63 -25.58
CA ALA A 808 32.58 -2.45 -26.45
C ALA A 808 33.49 -2.64 -27.68
N SER A 809 34.47 -3.56 -27.65
CA SER A 809 35.52 -3.59 -28.69
C SER A 809 36.14 -4.95 -29.07
N ASN A 810 35.57 -6.09 -28.64
CA ASN A 810 36.15 -7.44 -28.87
C ASN A 810 37.59 -7.63 -28.33
N LEU A 811 38.09 -6.72 -27.50
CA LEU A 811 39.36 -6.84 -26.79
C LEU A 811 39.19 -7.84 -25.64
N VAL A 812 39.99 -8.93 -25.61
CA VAL A 812 39.89 -9.94 -24.55
C VAL A 812 41.02 -9.70 -23.54
N ALA A 813 40.68 -9.51 -22.27
CA ALA A 813 41.69 -9.51 -21.20
C ALA A 813 42.17 -10.94 -20.96
N GLU A 814 43.48 -11.14 -21.07
CA GLU A 814 44.12 -12.44 -20.84
C GLU A 814 44.06 -12.78 -19.36
N THR A 815 43.56 -13.96 -19.03
CA THR A 815 43.45 -14.41 -17.64
C THR A 815 44.70 -15.19 -17.25
N GLU A 816 45.34 -14.80 -16.17
CA GLU A 816 46.49 -15.49 -15.58
C GLU A 816 46.10 -16.06 -14.21
N GLY A 817 46.18 -17.39 -14.06
CA GLY A 817 45.66 -18.12 -12.90
C GLY A 817 44.24 -18.67 -13.08
N THR A 818 43.61 -19.15 -12.01
CA THR A 818 42.22 -19.65 -12.05
C THR A 818 41.26 -18.56 -11.60
N VAL A 819 40.50 -17.98 -12.53
CA VAL A 819 39.38 -17.07 -12.20
C VAL A 819 38.06 -17.83 -12.25
N THR A 820 37.17 -17.50 -11.33
CA THR A 820 35.81 -18.06 -11.28
C THR A 820 34.81 -16.93 -11.20
N TYR A 821 33.64 -17.11 -11.80
CA TYR A 821 32.54 -16.17 -11.67
C TYR A 821 31.65 -16.54 -10.48
N ARG A 822 31.18 -15.54 -9.74
CA ARG A 822 30.22 -15.69 -8.63
C ARG A 822 29.14 -14.62 -8.77
N GLU A 823 28.10 -14.69 -7.93
CA GLU A 823 27.05 -13.66 -7.90
C GLU A 823 27.65 -12.26 -7.70
N GLY A 824 27.35 -11.37 -8.65
CA GLY A 824 27.90 -10.03 -8.77
C GLY A 824 27.08 -8.96 -8.06
N ARG A 825 27.48 -7.70 -8.23
CA ARG A 825 26.66 -6.53 -7.91
C ARG A 825 25.54 -6.41 -8.94
N PHE A 826 25.85 -6.64 -10.20
CA PHE A 826 24.92 -6.77 -11.31
C PHE A 826 25.28 -8.06 -12.04
N GLY A 827 24.32 -8.98 -12.16
CA GLY A 827 24.59 -10.30 -12.75
C GLY A 827 25.67 -11.10 -12.00
N SER A 828 26.76 -11.44 -12.67
CA SER A 828 27.93 -12.15 -12.12
C SER A 828 29.15 -11.24 -12.05
N ALA A 829 30.06 -11.56 -11.13
CA ALA A 829 31.32 -10.86 -10.94
C ALA A 829 32.50 -11.83 -11.00
N ILE A 830 33.65 -11.32 -11.43
CA ILE A 830 34.90 -12.09 -11.43
C ILE A 830 35.47 -12.18 -10.01
N TYR A 831 35.85 -13.38 -9.59
CA TYR A 831 36.53 -13.62 -8.31
C TYR A 831 38.04 -13.77 -8.51
N PHE A 832 38.81 -12.89 -7.86
CA PHE A 832 40.25 -13.02 -7.74
C PHE A 832 40.61 -13.73 -6.44
N ASP A 833 41.41 -14.80 -6.52
CA ASP A 833 41.69 -15.70 -5.39
C ASP A 833 42.90 -15.28 -4.53
N GLY A 834 43.56 -14.17 -4.89
CA GLY A 834 44.82 -13.73 -4.28
C GLY A 834 46.08 -14.23 -5.00
N THR A 835 45.92 -14.94 -6.12
CA THR A 835 47.00 -15.35 -7.04
C THR A 835 46.65 -15.15 -8.52
N SER A 836 45.37 -15.04 -8.85
CA SER A 836 44.86 -14.76 -10.20
C SER A 836 44.81 -13.26 -10.54
N TYR A 837 44.95 -12.90 -11.81
CA TYR A 837 44.78 -11.53 -12.32
C TYR A 837 44.42 -11.51 -13.81
N LEU A 838 43.99 -10.34 -14.33
CA LEU A 838 43.82 -10.13 -15.78
C LEU A 838 44.92 -9.21 -16.33
N ASN A 839 45.39 -9.52 -17.53
CA ASN A 839 46.35 -8.73 -18.29
C ASN A 839 45.70 -8.20 -19.56
N LEU A 840 45.73 -6.89 -19.74
CA LEU A 840 45.34 -6.22 -20.98
C LEU A 840 46.58 -5.76 -21.73
N PRO A 841 47.06 -6.51 -22.75
CA PRO A 841 48.19 -6.09 -23.58
C PRO A 841 47.79 -4.92 -24.49
N ASP A 842 48.79 -4.12 -24.90
CA ASP A 842 48.67 -2.93 -25.76
C ASP A 842 47.72 -1.81 -25.25
N TYR A 843 47.62 -1.64 -23.93
CA TYR A 843 46.84 -0.59 -23.26
C TYR A 843 47.46 0.82 -23.33
N GLU A 844 46.87 1.73 -24.12
CA GLU A 844 47.28 3.16 -24.17
C GLU A 844 46.23 4.10 -23.57
N ILE A 845 46.62 4.84 -22.54
CA ILE A 845 45.84 5.97 -21.99
C ILE A 845 46.74 7.15 -21.59
N SER A 846 46.23 8.36 -21.75
CA SER A 846 46.89 9.60 -21.29
C SER A 846 45.87 10.49 -20.58
N PRO A 847 46.26 11.27 -19.55
CA PRO A 847 45.37 12.24 -18.94
C PRO A 847 44.79 13.22 -19.98
N PRO A 848 43.49 13.57 -19.89
CA PRO A 848 42.55 13.16 -18.85
C PRO A 848 41.90 11.78 -19.11
N TYR A 849 41.64 11.02 -18.04
CA TYR A 849 40.92 9.73 -18.12
C TYR A 849 40.22 9.37 -16.81
N THR A 850 39.29 8.41 -16.86
CA THR A 850 38.57 7.91 -15.67
C THR A 850 38.57 6.39 -15.64
N VAL A 851 38.75 5.80 -14.46
CA VAL A 851 38.58 4.36 -14.23
C VAL A 851 37.54 4.12 -13.14
N SER A 852 36.63 3.18 -13.35
CA SER A 852 35.50 2.92 -12.46
C SER A 852 35.22 1.43 -12.33
N MET A 853 34.86 0.95 -11.14
CA MET A 853 34.59 -0.47 -10.87
C MET A 853 33.78 -0.67 -9.60
N TRP A 854 33.03 -1.76 -9.54
CA TRP A 854 32.46 -2.29 -8.30
C TRP A 854 33.39 -3.36 -7.72
N VAL A 855 33.66 -3.30 -6.41
CA VAL A 855 34.48 -4.30 -5.71
C VAL A 855 33.82 -4.75 -4.42
N LYS A 856 33.98 -6.03 -4.10
CA LYS A 856 33.65 -6.63 -2.80
C LYS A 856 34.88 -7.38 -2.29
N SER A 857 35.74 -6.62 -1.62
CA SER A 857 37.05 -7.09 -1.15
C SER A 857 36.90 -8.03 0.04
N GLU A 858 37.63 -9.14 0.03
CA GLU A 858 37.76 -10.02 1.19
C GLU A 858 38.81 -9.47 2.17
N GLN A 859 38.60 -9.66 3.48
CA GLN A 859 39.59 -9.25 4.46
C GLN A 859 40.86 -10.11 4.33
N ALA A 860 41.99 -9.50 3.97
CA ALA A 860 43.27 -10.19 3.95
C ALA A 860 43.71 -10.53 5.39
N SER A 861 44.09 -11.79 5.66
CA SER A 861 44.54 -12.17 7.00
C SER A 861 45.87 -11.47 7.32
N ARG A 862 46.13 -11.11 8.58
CA ARG A 862 47.38 -10.44 9.03
C ARG A 862 48.68 -11.17 8.67
N SER A 863 48.58 -12.43 8.25
CA SER A 863 49.67 -13.28 7.76
C SER A 863 50.02 -13.08 6.28
N TRP A 864 49.27 -12.25 5.54
CA TRP A 864 49.57 -11.93 4.14
C TRP A 864 50.63 -10.82 4.06
N PRO A 865 51.65 -10.95 3.20
CA PRO A 865 52.76 -10.03 3.18
C PRO A 865 52.41 -8.76 2.39
N GLY A 866 51.97 -7.71 3.08
CA GLY A 866 51.94 -6.34 2.54
C GLY A 866 50.81 -6.02 1.56
N GLU A 867 50.84 -4.77 1.10
CA GLU A 867 49.85 -4.07 0.26
C GLU A 867 49.22 -4.94 -0.85
N THR A 868 47.96 -4.71 -1.21
CA THR A 868 47.28 -5.39 -2.32
C THR A 868 46.73 -4.37 -3.32
N PHE A 869 46.81 -4.63 -4.62
CA PHE A 869 46.46 -3.68 -5.67
C PHE A 869 45.19 -4.12 -6.39
N VAL A 870 44.20 -3.23 -6.43
CA VAL A 870 42.94 -3.39 -7.15
C VAL A 870 43.15 -3.09 -8.64
N LEU A 871 44.03 -2.13 -8.96
CA LEU A 871 44.44 -1.74 -10.31
C LEU A 871 45.85 -1.15 -10.31
N ALA A 872 46.72 -1.55 -11.25
CA ALA A 872 48.02 -0.93 -11.46
C ALA A 872 48.46 -0.95 -12.94
N ASP A 873 49.00 0.17 -13.41
CA ASP A 873 49.71 0.29 -14.70
C ASP A 873 51.20 0.57 -14.38
N GLY A 874 52.09 -0.20 -15.01
CA GLY A 874 53.33 -0.65 -14.38
C GLY A 874 54.47 0.34 -14.20
N SER A 875 55.46 -0.13 -13.42
CA SER A 875 56.78 0.50 -13.30
C SER A 875 57.90 -0.52 -13.37
N ARG A 876 59.06 -0.11 -13.92
CA ARG A 876 60.29 -0.92 -13.87
C ARG A 876 60.78 -1.05 -12.42
N SER A 877 61.36 -2.20 -12.10
CA SER A 877 62.23 -2.37 -10.93
C SER A 877 63.21 -1.19 -10.81
N GLY A 878 63.02 -0.35 -9.79
CA GLY A 878 63.86 0.82 -9.50
C GLY A 878 63.53 2.12 -10.24
N ALA A 879 62.45 2.18 -11.04
CA ALA A 879 61.95 3.43 -11.64
C ALA A 879 60.46 3.62 -11.31
N CYS A 880 60.01 4.86 -11.20
CA CYS A 880 58.76 5.24 -10.54
C CYS A 880 57.50 5.02 -11.42
N LEU A 881 56.35 4.73 -10.79
CA LEU A 881 55.04 4.54 -11.47
C LEU A 881 54.63 5.79 -12.23
N SER A 882 54.30 5.64 -13.51
CA SER A 882 53.86 6.72 -14.40
C SER A 882 52.37 7.03 -14.32
N THR A 883 51.57 6.17 -13.69
CA THR A 883 50.11 6.30 -13.62
C THR A 883 49.55 5.98 -12.22
N PRO A 884 48.41 6.59 -11.83
CA PRO A 884 47.71 6.30 -10.59
C PRO A 884 47.32 4.82 -10.39
N ALA A 885 47.68 4.23 -9.25
CA ALA A 885 47.28 2.87 -8.85
C ALA A 885 46.34 2.87 -7.64
N ILE A 886 45.36 1.95 -7.59
CA ILE A 886 44.43 1.77 -6.47
C ILE A 886 44.90 0.58 -5.64
N ARG A 887 45.13 0.77 -4.34
CA ARG A 887 45.62 -0.29 -3.44
C ARG A 887 45.00 -0.23 -2.06
N TYR A 888 45.06 -1.34 -1.33
CA TYR A 888 44.97 -1.33 0.13
C TYR A 888 46.38 -1.28 0.72
N ASN A 889 46.65 -0.29 1.57
CA ASN A 889 47.95 -0.15 2.23
C ASN A 889 48.16 -1.22 3.33
N SER A 890 49.31 -1.20 4.01
CA SER A 890 49.61 -2.14 5.10
C SER A 890 48.68 -2.04 6.33
N ASN A 891 47.84 -1.00 6.40
CA ASN A 891 46.79 -0.81 7.41
C ASN A 891 45.38 -1.19 6.91
N PHE A 892 45.25 -1.77 5.71
CA PHE A 892 43.99 -2.09 5.04
C PHE A 892 43.12 -0.88 4.64
N GLU A 893 43.74 0.28 4.49
CA GLU A 893 43.06 1.50 4.02
C GLU A 893 43.15 1.58 2.51
N LEU A 894 42.04 1.92 1.84
CA LEU A 894 42.02 2.21 0.41
C LEU A 894 42.87 3.46 0.14
N ALA A 895 43.84 3.36 -0.77
CA ALA A 895 44.79 4.41 -1.08
C ALA A 895 45.04 4.49 -2.60
N VAL A 896 45.26 5.70 -3.10
CA VAL A 896 45.70 5.96 -4.47
C VAL A 896 47.19 6.30 -4.43
N LYS A 897 47.99 5.68 -5.29
CA LYS A 897 49.42 5.95 -5.41
C LYS A 897 49.70 6.70 -6.72
N THR A 898 50.20 7.92 -6.63
CA THR A 898 50.68 8.75 -7.76
C THR A 898 52.13 9.17 -7.49
N VAL A 899 52.90 9.61 -8.50
CA VAL A 899 54.29 10.08 -8.28
C VAL A 899 54.51 11.52 -8.74
N ALA A 900 54.91 12.38 -7.79
CA ALA A 900 55.87 13.44 -8.01
C ALA A 900 57.18 13.04 -7.28
N ALA A 901 58.26 12.78 -8.03
CA ALA A 901 59.60 12.43 -7.54
C ALA A 901 59.67 11.35 -6.44
N CYS A 902 59.69 10.07 -6.83
CA CYS A 902 60.30 8.93 -6.11
C CYS A 902 60.49 9.12 -4.58
N GLY A 903 59.41 9.13 -3.81
CA GLY A 903 59.50 9.21 -2.34
C GLY A 903 58.27 9.70 -1.58
N SER A 904 57.30 10.38 -2.20
CA SER A 904 56.09 10.86 -1.53
C SER A 904 54.85 10.05 -1.92
N GLU A 905 54.29 9.33 -0.94
CA GLU A 905 52.94 8.77 -1.02
C GLU A 905 51.92 9.82 -0.62
N TYR A 906 50.85 10.00 -1.41
CA TYR A 906 49.71 10.82 -1.02
C TYR A 906 48.54 9.90 -0.67
N GLN A 907 48.11 9.96 0.60
CA GLN A 907 47.07 9.08 1.14
C GLN A 907 45.72 9.83 1.16
N GLY A 908 44.80 9.46 0.27
CA GLY A 908 43.38 9.68 0.52
C GLY A 908 42.90 8.64 1.51
N LYS A 909 42.65 9.02 2.77
CA LYS A 909 42.17 8.10 3.80
C LYS A 909 40.64 8.03 3.74
N VAL A 910 40.09 6.89 3.36
CA VAL A 910 38.66 6.61 3.50
C VAL A 910 38.43 5.92 4.85
N GLU A 911 37.89 6.66 5.82
CA GLU A 911 37.48 6.05 7.11
C GLU A 911 36.25 5.16 6.91
N GLY A 912 36.24 3.98 7.52
CA GLY A 912 35.07 3.10 7.53
C GLY A 912 34.84 2.25 6.27
N PHE A 913 35.82 2.09 5.39
CA PHE A 913 35.71 1.19 4.23
C PHE A 913 35.43 -0.26 4.68
N ALA A 914 34.25 -0.80 4.35
CA ALA A 914 33.78 -2.08 4.87
C ALA A 914 34.11 -3.26 3.93
N PHE A 915 34.96 -4.17 4.39
CA PHE A 915 35.24 -5.44 3.68
C PHE A 915 34.00 -6.34 3.67
N GLY A 916 33.84 -7.13 2.61
CA GLY A 916 32.70 -8.05 2.45
C GLY A 916 31.39 -7.38 1.99
N TYR A 917 31.42 -6.09 1.63
CA TYR A 917 30.30 -5.37 1.01
C TYR A 917 30.69 -4.84 -0.37
N TRP A 918 29.72 -4.72 -1.27
CA TRP A 918 29.94 -4.09 -2.58
C TRP A 918 30.17 -2.58 -2.41
N GLN A 919 31.25 -2.07 -3.00
CA GLN A 919 31.63 -0.67 -2.98
C GLN A 919 31.97 -0.23 -4.41
N HIS A 920 31.52 0.94 -4.82
CA HIS A 920 31.83 1.50 -6.12
C HIS A 920 33.02 2.45 -6.01
N ILE A 921 34.11 2.18 -6.73
CA ILE A 921 35.33 2.99 -6.69
C ILE A 921 35.52 3.63 -8.06
N THR A 922 35.68 4.96 -8.09
CA THR A 922 35.96 5.70 -9.33
C THR A 922 37.11 6.67 -9.14
N LEU A 923 38.08 6.62 -10.05
CA LEU A 923 39.24 7.49 -10.11
C LEU A 923 39.16 8.38 -11.34
N VAL A 924 39.13 9.69 -11.14
CA VAL A 924 39.12 10.69 -12.21
C VAL A 924 40.50 11.34 -12.28
N VAL A 925 41.20 11.17 -13.39
CA VAL A 925 42.57 11.64 -13.61
C VAL A 925 42.56 12.77 -14.63
N GLU A 926 43.07 13.92 -14.21
CA GLU A 926 43.26 15.12 -15.01
C GLU A 926 44.77 15.36 -15.23
N PRO A 927 45.17 16.24 -16.16
CA PRO A 927 46.59 16.50 -16.44
C PRO A 927 47.42 16.93 -15.22
N GLU A 928 46.80 17.61 -14.24
CA GLU A 928 47.47 18.15 -13.06
C GLU A 928 46.86 17.70 -11.74
N SER A 929 45.79 16.89 -11.77
CA SER A 929 45.09 16.44 -10.56
C SER A 929 44.50 15.04 -10.70
N THR A 930 44.20 14.41 -9.58
CA THR A 930 43.45 13.16 -9.55
C THR A 930 42.47 13.18 -8.38
N SER A 931 41.23 12.78 -8.63
CA SER A 931 40.12 12.74 -7.66
C SER A 931 39.62 11.31 -7.45
N LEU A 932 39.39 10.93 -6.19
CA LEU A 932 38.85 9.63 -5.81
C LEU A 932 37.40 9.76 -5.35
N TYR A 933 36.54 8.89 -5.86
CA TYR A 933 35.15 8.74 -5.46
C TYR A 933 34.88 7.33 -4.93
N VAL A 934 34.10 7.25 -3.85
CA VAL A 934 33.58 5.98 -3.30
C VAL A 934 32.07 6.10 -3.17
N ASN A 935 31.33 5.14 -3.73
CA ASN A 935 29.86 5.12 -3.76
C ASN A 935 29.23 6.41 -4.29
N GLY A 936 29.87 7.00 -5.30
CA GLY A 936 29.41 8.22 -5.97
C GLY A 936 29.76 9.53 -5.25
N GLU A 937 30.37 9.48 -4.07
CA GLU A 937 30.80 10.67 -3.31
C GLU A 937 32.30 10.91 -3.44
N ASN A 938 32.71 12.18 -3.59
CA ASN A 938 34.14 12.54 -3.59
C ASN A 938 34.69 12.43 -2.17
N VAL A 939 35.69 11.57 -1.96
CA VAL A 939 36.23 11.27 -0.62
C VAL A 939 37.44 12.16 -0.25
N GLY A 940 37.59 13.32 -0.89
CA GLY A 940 38.41 14.43 -0.38
C GLY A 940 39.91 14.36 -0.68
N ALA A 941 40.34 13.68 -1.74
CA ALA A 941 41.74 13.64 -2.14
C ALA A 941 41.94 14.15 -3.57
N THR A 942 41.85 15.47 -3.78
CA THR A 942 42.39 16.10 -4.99
C THR A 942 43.91 16.14 -4.84
N ILE A 943 44.61 15.17 -5.44
CA ILE A 943 46.07 15.11 -5.37
C ILE A 943 46.63 15.95 -6.52
N GLY A 944 47.29 17.07 -6.23
CA GLY A 944 48.02 17.84 -7.23
C GLY A 944 49.25 17.08 -7.74
N ILE A 945 49.34 16.80 -9.04
CA ILE A 945 50.43 16.04 -9.66
C ILE A 945 51.37 17.02 -10.38
N GLN A 946 52.67 16.97 -10.08
CA GLN A 946 53.68 17.63 -10.91
C GLN A 946 54.16 16.66 -12.00
N ASN A 947 53.95 17.04 -13.26
CA ASN A 947 54.21 16.24 -14.46
C ASN A 947 55.59 15.53 -14.45
N ALA A 948 55.57 14.20 -14.39
CA ALA A 948 56.72 13.38 -14.75
C ALA A 948 56.72 13.10 -16.26
N SER A 949 57.90 13.24 -16.87
CA SER A 949 58.16 13.16 -18.31
C SER A 949 57.60 11.89 -18.97
N THR A 950 56.84 12.10 -20.05
CA THR A 950 56.28 11.10 -20.96
C THR A 950 57.38 10.47 -21.83
N THR A 951 57.82 9.26 -21.46
CA THR A 951 58.40 8.35 -22.45
C THR A 951 57.52 7.11 -22.52
N PRO A 952 56.95 6.76 -23.70
CA PRO A 952 56.09 5.59 -23.84
C PRO A 952 56.88 4.31 -23.54
N GLN A 953 56.35 3.44 -22.69
CA GLN A 953 56.91 2.14 -22.31
C GLN A 953 55.79 1.08 -22.46
N PRO A 954 56.12 -0.21 -22.66
CA PRO A 954 55.19 -1.19 -23.21
C PRO A 954 53.90 -1.29 -22.39
N ASN A 955 52.82 -1.09 -23.13
CA ASN A 955 51.48 -0.74 -22.73
C ASN A 955 50.71 -1.97 -22.22
N CYS A 956 50.68 -2.26 -20.93
CA CYS A 956 49.80 -3.32 -20.41
C CYS A 956 49.20 -2.92 -19.07
N LEU A 957 47.93 -3.28 -18.85
CA LEU A 957 47.20 -2.97 -17.62
C LEU A 957 46.89 -4.27 -16.88
N PHE A 958 47.33 -4.37 -15.62
CA PHE A 958 46.96 -5.49 -14.75
C PHE A 958 45.73 -5.11 -13.91
N ILE A 959 44.67 -5.93 -14.03
CA ILE A 959 43.45 -5.84 -13.22
C ILE A 959 43.52 -6.93 -12.16
N GLY A 960 43.44 -6.55 -10.89
CA GLY A 960 43.58 -7.47 -9.77
C GLY A 960 45.03 -7.87 -9.43
N ALA A 961 46.05 -7.21 -9.99
CA ALA A 961 47.45 -7.35 -9.57
C ALA A 961 48.28 -6.08 -9.77
N GLU A 962 49.40 -5.98 -9.05
CA GLU A 962 50.47 -5.01 -9.29
C GLU A 962 51.32 -5.46 -10.47
N GLN A 963 51.68 -4.56 -11.38
CA GLN A 963 52.73 -4.82 -12.36
C GLN A 963 54.10 -4.43 -11.78
N SER A 964 54.91 -5.44 -11.40
CA SER A 964 56.26 -5.27 -10.85
C SER A 964 57.33 -5.58 -11.92
N GLY A 965 57.44 -4.74 -12.94
CA GLY A 965 58.40 -4.93 -14.03
C GLY A 965 57.78 -4.90 -15.42
N ASP A 966 58.07 -5.91 -16.25
CA ASP A 966 57.49 -6.05 -17.58
C ASP A 966 56.06 -6.63 -17.54
N CYS A 967 55.39 -6.69 -18.70
CA CYS A 967 54.01 -7.19 -18.86
C CYS A 967 53.80 -8.68 -18.52
N HIS A 968 54.80 -9.34 -17.95
CA HIS A 968 54.75 -10.75 -17.55
C HIS A 968 55.19 -10.96 -16.09
N SER A 969 55.40 -9.87 -15.33
CA SER A 969 55.94 -9.92 -13.97
C SER A 969 54.97 -9.31 -12.94
N PRO A 970 53.93 -10.05 -12.50
CA PRO A 970 53.02 -9.56 -11.46
C PRO A 970 53.69 -9.52 -10.08
N GLY A 971 53.35 -8.50 -9.31
CA GLY A 971 53.80 -8.29 -7.93
C GLY A 971 52.76 -8.80 -6.93
N LYS A 972 52.10 -7.87 -6.25
CA LYS A 972 51.04 -8.16 -5.26
C LYS A 972 49.67 -8.35 -5.90
N PHE A 973 48.87 -9.30 -5.41
CA PHE A 973 47.57 -9.68 -6.00
C PHE A 973 46.37 -9.21 -5.18
N TYR A 974 45.25 -8.98 -5.85
CA TYR A 974 43.93 -8.70 -5.28
C TYR A 974 43.21 -10.00 -4.89
N ARG A 975 42.42 -9.94 -3.81
CA ARG A 975 41.55 -11.03 -3.39
C ARG A 975 40.16 -10.49 -3.07
N GLY A 976 39.17 -10.88 -3.86
CA GLY A 976 37.81 -10.34 -3.77
C GLY A 976 37.05 -10.45 -5.09
N LEU A 977 35.80 -9.99 -5.06
CA LEU A 977 34.97 -9.92 -6.26
C LEU A 977 35.09 -8.54 -6.91
N MET A 978 35.17 -8.50 -8.24
CA MET A 978 35.12 -7.26 -9.02
C MET A 978 34.04 -7.40 -10.10
N ASP A 979 33.35 -6.31 -10.33
CA ASP A 979 32.22 -6.24 -11.25
C ASP A 979 32.28 -4.90 -12.00
N GLU A 980 31.72 -4.84 -13.20
CA GLU A 980 31.43 -3.58 -13.89
C GLU A 980 32.65 -2.66 -14.14
N PHE A 981 33.79 -3.22 -14.55
CA PHE A 981 35.05 -2.48 -14.74
C PHE A 981 35.02 -1.62 -16.01
N ARG A 982 35.26 -0.32 -15.87
CA ARG A 982 35.19 0.68 -16.94
C ARG A 982 36.40 1.60 -17.00
N VAL A 983 36.82 1.94 -18.21
CA VAL A 983 37.82 2.97 -18.50
C VAL A 983 37.27 3.96 -19.51
N TYR A 984 37.37 5.26 -19.22
CA TYR A 984 37.01 6.36 -20.09
C TYR A 984 38.25 7.18 -20.46
N ARG A 985 38.40 7.58 -21.72
CA ARG A 985 39.50 8.46 -22.19
C ARG A 985 39.24 9.95 -21.91
N ARG A 986 38.46 10.25 -20.88
CA ARG A 986 38.16 11.60 -20.39
C ARG A 986 37.95 11.58 -18.88
N ALA A 987 38.13 12.72 -18.24
CA ALA A 987 37.68 12.92 -16.87
C ALA A 987 36.13 12.96 -16.83
N LEU A 988 35.53 12.19 -15.92
CA LEU A 988 34.10 12.27 -15.60
C LEU A 988 33.88 13.32 -14.51
N ASN A 989 32.83 14.12 -14.64
CA ASN A 989 32.45 15.08 -13.60
C ASN A 989 31.71 14.38 -12.43
N PRO A 990 31.53 15.04 -11.26
CA PRO A 990 30.87 14.42 -10.09
C PRO A 990 29.47 13.85 -10.39
N SER A 991 28.68 14.54 -11.20
CA SER A 991 27.33 14.12 -11.59
C SER A 991 27.36 12.86 -12.45
N GLU A 992 28.33 12.73 -13.36
CA GLU A 992 28.57 11.51 -14.15
C GLU A 992 29.04 10.35 -13.29
N VAL A 993 29.93 10.59 -12.31
CA VAL A 993 30.40 9.56 -11.36
C VAL A 993 29.28 9.08 -10.44
N SER A 994 28.42 9.98 -9.95
CA SER A 994 27.23 9.64 -9.17
C SER A 994 26.22 8.84 -10.00
N ARG A 995 26.14 9.10 -11.31
CA ARG A 995 25.24 8.39 -12.22
C ARG A 995 25.66 6.94 -12.45
N ILE A 996 26.94 6.69 -12.76
CA ILE A 996 27.46 5.32 -12.93
C ILE A 996 27.46 4.51 -11.61
N TYR A 997 27.36 5.17 -10.44
CA TYR A 997 27.09 4.50 -9.16
C TYR A 997 25.62 4.09 -8.98
N ARG A 998 24.66 4.89 -9.47
CA ARG A 998 23.22 4.72 -9.19
C ARG A 998 22.49 3.89 -10.25
N VAL A 999 23.03 3.82 -11.46
CA VAL A 999 22.36 3.21 -12.62
C VAL A 999 22.82 1.77 -12.81
N ASP A 1000 21.86 0.88 -13.08
CA ASP A 1000 22.08 -0.50 -13.51
C ASP A 1000 22.48 -0.47 -15.00
N PRO A 1001 23.73 -0.78 -15.35
CA PRO A 1001 24.21 -0.64 -16.71
C PRO A 1001 23.56 -1.64 -17.68
N ASN A 1002 23.01 -2.75 -17.16
CA ASN A 1002 22.26 -3.73 -17.94
C ASN A 1002 20.82 -3.29 -18.25
N LYS A 1003 20.40 -2.11 -17.79
CA LYS A 1003 19.07 -1.51 -18.03
C LYS A 1003 19.11 -0.11 -18.65
N ALA A 1004 20.29 0.48 -18.82
CA ALA A 1004 20.42 1.79 -19.44
C ALA A 1004 20.46 1.64 -20.96
N GLY A 1005 19.43 2.12 -21.65
CA GLY A 1005 19.57 2.50 -23.07
C GLY A 1005 20.42 3.77 -23.18
N ASP A 1006 21.14 3.94 -24.29
CA ASP A 1006 22.16 4.98 -24.55
C ASP A 1006 21.77 6.46 -24.29
N SER A 1007 20.56 6.77 -23.83
CA SER A 1007 20.09 8.13 -23.57
C SER A 1007 20.32 8.65 -22.14
N GLU A 1008 20.67 7.83 -21.16
CA GLU A 1008 20.74 8.29 -19.76
C GLU A 1008 22.14 8.71 -19.26
N LEU A 1009 23.21 8.54 -20.05
CA LEU A 1009 24.58 8.89 -19.63
C LEU A 1009 25.19 10.14 -20.30
N GLY A 1010 24.40 10.97 -20.98
CA GLY A 1010 24.83 12.29 -21.47
C GLY A 1010 24.36 13.44 -20.57
N ALA A 1011 25.28 14.35 -20.21
CA ALA A 1011 25.17 15.76 -19.75
C ALA A 1011 24.05 16.18 -18.75
N GLU A 1012 24.36 17.13 -17.87
CA GLU A 1012 23.34 17.88 -17.11
C GLU A 1012 22.34 18.49 -18.08
N SER A 1013 21.06 18.20 -17.89
CA SER A 1013 20.00 18.99 -18.49
C SER A 1013 19.82 20.25 -17.65
N ASP A 1014 20.73 21.22 -17.76
CA ASP A 1014 20.33 22.61 -17.48
C ASP A 1014 19.18 22.89 -18.45
N ILE A 1015 18.01 23.18 -17.90
CA ILE A 1015 16.83 23.43 -18.71
C ILE A 1015 17.09 24.80 -19.34
N THR A 1016 17.63 24.77 -20.55
CA THR A 1016 18.01 25.96 -21.31
C THR A 1016 16.99 26.26 -22.41
N ASP A 1017 16.11 25.30 -22.70
CA ASP A 1017 15.02 25.45 -23.66
C ASP A 1017 14.05 26.53 -23.18
N GLY A 1018 13.98 27.62 -23.96
CA GLY A 1018 13.18 28.79 -23.64
C GLY A 1018 13.75 29.67 -22.51
N LEU A 1019 14.93 29.38 -21.94
CA LEU A 1019 15.54 30.21 -20.90
C LEU A 1019 15.93 31.59 -21.47
N ILE A 1020 15.49 32.66 -20.82
CA ILE A 1020 15.72 34.05 -21.26
C ILE A 1020 16.42 34.92 -20.23
N SER A 1021 16.50 34.48 -18.97
CA SER A 1021 17.29 35.13 -17.92
C SER A 1021 17.63 34.10 -16.84
N ARG A 1022 18.88 34.09 -16.39
CA ARG A 1022 19.35 33.29 -15.26
C ARG A 1022 20.28 34.15 -14.41
N ILE A 1023 19.86 34.47 -13.19
CA ILE A 1023 20.66 35.29 -12.27
C ILE A 1023 21.45 34.38 -11.35
N ASP A 1024 22.77 34.52 -11.40
CA ASP A 1024 23.71 33.79 -10.55
C ASP A 1024 24.33 34.77 -9.53
N PHE A 1025 24.43 34.34 -8.28
CA PHE A 1025 24.86 35.18 -7.14
C PHE A 1025 26.27 34.84 -6.65
N GLU A 1026 27.20 34.46 -7.54
CA GLU A 1026 28.52 33.94 -7.18
C GLU A 1026 29.52 35.02 -6.70
N SER A 1027 30.48 35.45 -7.52
CA SER A 1027 31.42 36.51 -7.13
C SER A 1027 30.93 37.92 -7.47
N ASP A 1028 30.05 38.01 -8.47
CA ASP A 1028 29.35 39.20 -8.94
C ASP A 1028 27.91 38.79 -9.32
N VAL A 1029 26.96 39.72 -9.26
CA VAL A 1029 25.59 39.46 -9.73
C VAL A 1029 25.52 39.66 -11.24
N VAL A 1030 25.37 38.57 -11.97
CA VAL A 1030 25.29 38.57 -13.44
C VAL A 1030 24.09 37.77 -13.93
N ASP A 1031 23.57 38.14 -15.10
CA ASP A 1031 22.68 37.27 -15.86
C ASP A 1031 23.52 36.41 -16.80
N SER A 1032 23.56 35.11 -16.59
CA SER A 1032 24.36 34.19 -17.42
C SER A 1032 23.83 34.04 -18.86
N VAL A 1033 22.62 34.53 -19.15
CA VAL A 1033 22.07 34.63 -20.51
C VAL A 1033 22.53 35.93 -21.21
N GLY A 1034 23.19 36.85 -20.49
CA GLY A 1034 23.84 38.04 -21.05
C GLY A 1034 22.99 39.32 -21.03
N ASN A 1035 21.89 39.35 -20.28
CA ASN A 1035 21.10 40.58 -20.09
C ASN A 1035 21.82 41.58 -19.18
N SER A 1036 21.51 42.86 -19.35
CA SER A 1036 22.04 43.90 -18.47
C SER A 1036 21.33 43.87 -17.12
N VAL A 1037 22.09 43.66 -16.05
CA VAL A 1037 21.62 43.73 -14.67
C VAL A 1037 22.05 45.06 -14.04
N SER A 1038 21.10 45.77 -13.42
CA SER A 1038 21.34 47.03 -12.70
C SER A 1038 20.55 47.07 -11.38
N GLY A 1039 20.61 48.17 -10.64
CA GLY A 1039 19.90 48.32 -9.36
C GLY A 1039 20.83 48.41 -8.15
N ASN A 1040 20.25 48.30 -6.96
CA ASN A 1040 21.01 48.30 -5.70
C ASN A 1040 21.21 46.84 -5.26
N ALA A 1041 22.29 46.24 -5.74
CA ALA A 1041 22.53 44.81 -5.63
C ALA A 1041 22.51 44.32 -4.15
N PRO A 1042 21.96 43.12 -3.89
CA PRO A 1042 22.00 42.51 -2.56
C PRO A 1042 23.44 42.15 -2.17
N ALA A 1043 23.68 41.97 -0.87
CA ALA A 1043 24.93 41.34 -0.43
C ALA A 1043 24.94 39.87 -0.84
N ILE A 1044 26.09 39.35 -1.24
CA ILE A 1044 26.23 37.93 -1.56
C ILE A 1044 26.61 37.17 -0.29
N VAL A 1045 25.82 36.16 0.05
CA VAL A 1045 25.98 35.29 1.22
C VAL A 1045 25.89 33.82 0.80
N THR A 1046 26.14 32.89 1.72
CA THR A 1046 25.94 31.46 1.45
C THR A 1046 24.48 31.18 1.12
N GLY A 1047 24.26 30.55 -0.04
CA GLY A 1047 22.94 30.29 -0.63
C GLY A 1047 22.39 28.91 -0.37
N LYS A 1048 21.33 28.57 -1.12
CA LYS A 1048 20.79 27.21 -1.20
C LYS A 1048 21.72 26.32 -2.02
N TYR A 1049 22.31 26.87 -3.09
CA TYR A 1049 23.36 26.26 -3.89
C TYR A 1049 24.47 27.28 -4.11
N GLY A 1050 25.64 27.04 -3.51
CA GLY A 1050 26.74 28.01 -3.56
C GLY A 1050 26.38 29.30 -2.82
N SER A 1051 26.06 30.35 -3.58
CA SER A 1051 25.90 31.72 -3.10
C SER A 1051 24.51 32.28 -3.44
N ALA A 1052 23.94 33.10 -2.57
CA ALA A 1052 22.63 33.73 -2.74
C ALA A 1052 22.67 35.24 -2.48
N GLY A 1053 21.70 35.96 -3.03
CA GLY A 1053 21.48 37.37 -2.73
C GLY A 1053 20.73 37.57 -1.41
N GLU A 1054 21.30 38.32 -0.47
CA GLU A 1054 20.65 38.80 0.75
C GLU A 1054 19.95 40.15 0.51
N PHE A 1055 18.62 40.12 0.46
CA PHE A 1055 17.78 41.30 0.26
C PHE A 1055 17.36 41.89 1.61
N ASN A 1056 17.67 43.17 1.83
CA ASN A 1056 17.59 43.81 3.15
C ASN A 1056 16.19 44.32 3.54
N GLY A 1057 15.18 44.20 2.67
CA GLY A 1057 13.82 44.71 2.91
C GLY A 1057 13.67 46.23 2.91
N GLN A 1058 14.71 47.00 2.55
CA GLN A 1058 14.71 48.46 2.54
C GLN A 1058 14.95 49.06 1.16
N ASP A 1059 16.02 48.64 0.50
CA ASP A 1059 16.45 49.21 -0.78
C ASP A 1059 17.20 48.24 -1.70
N SER A 1060 17.45 46.99 -1.29
CA SER A 1060 18.09 45.97 -2.15
C SER A 1060 17.14 45.45 -3.23
N TYR A 1061 17.56 45.51 -4.49
CA TYR A 1061 16.84 44.94 -5.64
C TYR A 1061 17.75 44.84 -6.86
N LEU A 1062 17.38 43.96 -7.81
CA LEU A 1062 17.99 43.90 -9.14
C LEU A 1062 16.97 44.29 -10.21
N SER A 1063 17.43 44.90 -11.29
CA SER A 1063 16.65 45.18 -12.51
C SER A 1063 17.32 44.50 -13.69
N VAL A 1064 16.58 43.61 -14.36
CA VAL A 1064 17.00 42.97 -15.61
C VAL A 1064 16.30 43.66 -16.77
N GLU A 1065 17.07 44.33 -17.64
CA GLU A 1065 16.53 45.19 -18.70
C GLU A 1065 16.22 44.42 -20.00
N GLY A 1066 15.16 44.84 -20.71
CA GLY A 1066 14.91 44.44 -22.10
C GLY A 1066 14.33 43.03 -22.33
N LEU A 1067 13.69 42.43 -21.33
CA LEU A 1067 13.09 41.09 -21.44
C LEU A 1067 11.75 41.10 -22.17
N HIS A 1068 11.62 40.28 -23.22
CA HIS A 1068 10.33 39.97 -23.85
C HIS A 1068 9.71 38.75 -23.18
N ILE A 1069 8.51 38.88 -22.61
CA ILE A 1069 7.82 37.79 -21.90
C ILE A 1069 6.68 37.26 -22.77
N ALA A 1070 6.84 36.01 -23.21
CA ALA A 1070 5.85 35.31 -24.03
C ALA A 1070 4.56 35.02 -23.25
N PRO A 1071 3.41 34.80 -23.93
CA PRO A 1071 2.17 34.39 -23.26
C PRO A 1071 2.32 33.09 -22.47
N ASN A 1072 3.21 32.20 -22.92
CA ASN A 1072 3.62 31.02 -22.18
C ASN A 1072 5.01 31.29 -21.60
N TYR A 1073 5.11 31.39 -20.29
CA TYR A 1073 6.38 31.68 -19.62
C TYR A 1073 6.45 30.95 -18.29
N SER A 1074 7.66 30.78 -17.77
CA SER A 1074 7.87 30.27 -16.41
C SER A 1074 8.91 31.09 -15.67
N VAL A 1075 8.76 31.15 -14.35
CA VAL A 1075 9.73 31.75 -13.44
C VAL A 1075 10.01 30.72 -12.35
N SER A 1076 11.27 30.51 -11.99
CA SER A 1076 11.70 29.56 -10.97
C SER A 1076 12.80 30.19 -10.12
N LEU A 1077 12.72 30.04 -8.81
CA LEU A 1077 13.77 30.47 -7.88
C LEU A 1077 13.70 29.71 -6.56
N TRP A 1078 14.78 29.75 -5.80
CA TRP A 1078 14.78 29.42 -4.38
C TRP A 1078 14.70 30.69 -3.54
N LEU A 1079 13.93 30.67 -2.45
CA LEU A 1079 13.86 31.79 -1.52
C LEU A 1079 13.75 31.34 -0.07
N GLN A 1080 14.34 32.12 0.84
CA GLN A 1080 14.27 31.95 2.29
C GLN A 1080 13.80 33.27 2.91
N PRO A 1081 12.49 33.42 3.22
CA PRO A 1081 11.96 34.67 3.75
C PRO A 1081 12.39 34.85 5.21
N SER A 1082 12.90 36.03 5.58
CA SER A 1082 13.33 36.33 6.95
C SER A 1082 12.30 37.14 7.75
N GLY A 1083 11.27 37.66 7.09
CA GLY A 1083 10.17 38.40 7.72
C GLY A 1083 8.89 38.39 6.88
N THR A 1084 7.83 38.99 7.43
CA THR A 1084 6.54 39.17 6.74
C THR A 1084 6.27 40.65 6.48
N PRO A 1085 5.60 41.01 5.36
CA PRO A 1085 5.22 42.39 5.11
C PRO A 1085 4.23 42.92 6.16
N SER A 1086 4.22 44.23 6.36
CA SER A 1086 3.40 44.89 7.39
C SER A 1086 2.86 46.23 6.92
N TRP A 1087 1.71 46.64 7.44
CA TRP A 1087 1.11 47.94 7.11
C TRP A 1087 2.09 49.11 7.36
N PRO A 1088 2.15 50.10 6.45
CA PRO A 1088 1.23 50.36 5.35
C PRO A 1088 1.52 49.63 4.03
N ASN A 1089 2.51 48.73 4.00
CA ASN A 1089 2.89 47.99 2.81
C ASN A 1089 2.69 46.48 3.02
N PRO A 1090 1.47 45.94 2.79
CA PRO A 1090 1.10 44.57 3.14
C PRO A 1090 1.69 43.51 2.18
N GLU A 1091 2.69 43.87 1.38
CA GLU A 1091 3.26 43.04 0.33
C GLU A 1091 4.78 43.26 0.17
N PHE A 1092 5.50 42.18 -0.15
CA PHE A 1092 6.85 42.21 -0.70
C PHE A 1092 6.80 41.78 -2.18
N GLY A 1093 7.48 42.51 -3.05
CA GLY A 1093 7.73 42.07 -4.43
C GLY A 1093 8.94 41.14 -4.48
N ILE A 1094 8.76 39.94 -5.03
CA ILE A 1094 9.82 38.96 -5.24
C ILE A 1094 10.32 39.04 -6.69
N ILE A 1095 9.40 39.01 -7.66
CA ILE A 1095 9.69 39.27 -9.08
C ILE A 1095 8.56 40.14 -9.65
N ASP A 1096 8.87 41.22 -10.36
CA ASP A 1096 7.85 42.11 -10.93
C ASP A 1096 8.33 42.78 -12.23
N GLY A 1097 7.59 42.61 -13.32
CA GLY A 1097 7.83 43.27 -14.61
C GLY A 1097 7.00 44.52 -14.89
N GLY A 1098 6.25 45.06 -13.91
CA GLY A 1098 5.15 46.02 -14.10
C GLY A 1098 5.35 47.17 -15.10
N GLN A 1099 4.40 47.37 -16.02
CA GLN A 1099 4.32 48.59 -16.86
C GLN A 1099 3.44 49.70 -16.23
N SER A 1100 3.58 50.94 -16.70
CA SER A 1100 2.73 52.07 -16.26
C SER A 1100 1.26 51.90 -16.68
N GLY A 1101 0.42 51.42 -15.76
CA GLY A 1101 -1.03 51.23 -15.93
C GLY A 1101 -1.56 50.08 -15.07
N ALA A 1102 -2.75 50.22 -14.49
CA ALA A 1102 -3.20 49.45 -13.32
C ALA A 1102 -3.44 47.93 -13.48
N CYS A 1103 -2.98 47.26 -14.54
CA CYS A 1103 -3.28 45.83 -14.75
C CYS A 1103 -2.18 44.98 -15.42
N GLN A 1104 -0.95 45.45 -15.62
CA GLN A 1104 0.07 44.69 -16.36
C GLN A 1104 1.31 44.42 -15.50
N PHE A 1105 1.22 43.41 -14.62
CA PHE A 1105 2.30 42.89 -13.78
C PHE A 1105 2.73 41.49 -14.26
N ILE A 1106 3.50 41.39 -15.34
CA ILE A 1106 3.88 40.09 -15.91
C ILE A 1106 5.39 40.09 -16.20
N PRO A 1107 6.21 39.18 -15.64
CA PRO A 1107 5.88 38.26 -14.55
C PRO A 1107 5.62 39.01 -13.23
N TYR A 1108 4.85 38.39 -12.33
CA TYR A 1108 4.68 38.88 -10.96
C TYR A 1108 4.67 37.73 -9.96
N ILE A 1109 5.53 37.83 -8.94
CA ILE A 1109 5.58 37.00 -7.74
C ILE A 1109 5.68 37.95 -6.55
N GLY A 1110 4.76 37.83 -5.61
CA GLY A 1110 4.79 38.58 -4.36
C GLY A 1110 4.58 37.69 -3.14
N TYR A 1111 4.93 38.20 -1.97
CA TYR A 1111 4.62 37.59 -0.68
C TYR A 1111 3.75 38.58 0.11
N ARG A 1112 2.55 38.16 0.53
CA ARG A 1112 1.51 39.09 1.01
C ARG A 1112 0.88 38.64 2.33
N VAL A 1113 0.54 39.60 3.21
CA VAL A 1113 -0.32 39.38 4.40
C VAL A 1113 -1.79 39.74 4.11
N PRO A 1114 -2.79 39.13 4.77
CA PRO A 1114 -4.21 39.40 4.50
C PRO A 1114 -4.56 40.88 4.71
N ASP A 1115 -5.21 41.48 3.71
CA ASP A 1115 -5.81 42.81 3.82
C ASP A 1115 -7.28 42.72 4.24
N ALA A 1116 -7.66 43.48 5.26
CA ALA A 1116 -9.04 43.57 5.74
C ALA A 1116 -9.98 44.37 4.79
N PHE A 1117 -9.53 44.82 3.61
CA PHE A 1117 -10.27 45.82 2.83
C PHE A 1117 -10.54 45.52 1.35
N TYR A 1118 -10.10 44.40 0.77
CA TYR A 1118 -10.55 43.98 -0.56
C TYR A 1118 -10.63 42.45 -0.62
N TRP A 1119 -11.86 41.94 -0.86
CA TRP A 1119 -12.26 40.53 -1.06
C TRP A 1119 -12.73 39.75 0.18
N ASN A 1120 -13.98 39.27 0.09
CA ASN A 1120 -14.71 38.51 1.11
C ASN A 1120 -14.12 37.08 1.32
N GLY A 1121 -13.00 36.98 2.04
CA GLY A 1121 -12.42 35.70 2.45
C GLY A 1121 -11.67 35.80 3.77
N ASN A 1122 -12.13 35.08 4.79
CA ASN A 1122 -11.45 34.94 6.09
C ASN A 1122 -10.17 34.08 5.94
N THR A 1123 -9.03 34.69 5.66
CA THR A 1123 -7.73 34.03 5.82
C THR A 1123 -6.84 34.86 6.74
N THR A 1124 -6.19 34.21 7.72
CA THR A 1124 -5.37 34.84 8.76
C THR A 1124 -3.85 34.66 8.54
N GLN A 1125 -3.39 34.25 7.35
CA GLN A 1125 -1.99 33.81 7.11
C GLN A 1125 -1.38 34.35 5.79
N SER A 1126 -0.05 34.51 5.78
CA SER A 1126 0.76 34.98 4.63
C SER A 1126 0.90 33.93 3.53
N HIS A 1127 0.98 34.35 2.27
CA HIS A 1127 1.01 33.44 1.11
C HIS A 1127 1.79 34.03 -0.08
N ILE A 1128 2.25 33.15 -0.99
CA ILE A 1128 2.76 33.54 -2.30
C ILE A 1128 1.59 33.93 -3.21
N VAL A 1129 1.74 35.07 -3.88
CA VAL A 1129 0.79 35.59 -4.88
C VAL A 1129 1.45 35.68 -6.25
N ALA A 1130 0.69 35.41 -7.30
CA ALA A 1130 1.09 35.63 -8.68
C ALA A 1130 -0.01 36.41 -9.41
N ALA A 1131 0.35 37.20 -10.43
CA ALA A 1131 -0.63 37.97 -11.19
C ALA A 1131 -1.38 37.09 -12.20
N THR A 1132 -2.61 37.46 -12.55
CA THR A 1132 -3.44 36.79 -13.58
C THR A 1132 -3.41 37.48 -14.94
N GLY A 1133 -2.88 38.71 -15.00
CA GLY A 1133 -2.88 39.56 -16.20
C GLY A 1133 -4.27 40.11 -16.60
N ASP A 1134 -5.31 39.84 -15.81
CA ASP A 1134 -6.67 40.36 -16.01
C ASP A 1134 -6.94 41.55 -15.06
N CYS A 1135 -7.44 42.66 -15.61
CA CYS A 1135 -7.87 43.84 -14.84
C CYS A 1135 -9.01 43.55 -13.85
N SER A 1136 -9.78 42.47 -14.04
CA SER A 1136 -10.96 42.16 -13.22
C SER A 1136 -10.62 41.41 -11.93
N ASN A 1137 -9.59 40.56 -11.96
CA ASN A 1137 -9.13 39.79 -10.81
C ASN A 1137 -7.62 39.58 -10.91
N PRO A 1138 -6.79 40.57 -10.52
CA PRO A 1138 -5.41 40.68 -10.97
C PRO A 1138 -4.45 39.67 -10.34
N MET A 1139 -4.86 38.91 -9.32
CA MET A 1139 -3.97 38.09 -8.51
C MET A 1139 -4.62 36.77 -8.05
N PHE A 1140 -3.83 35.71 -8.02
CA PHE A 1140 -4.18 34.41 -7.45
C PHE A 1140 -3.09 33.96 -6.48
N ARG A 1141 -3.40 33.04 -5.55
CA ARG A 1141 -2.57 32.79 -4.36
C ARG A 1141 -2.39 31.31 -4.05
N SER A 1142 -1.25 30.97 -3.48
CA SER A 1142 -1.01 29.67 -2.86
C SER A 1142 -1.84 29.49 -1.58
N GLY A 1143 -2.32 28.26 -1.33
CA GLY A 1143 -3.03 27.90 -0.10
C GLY A 1143 -2.12 27.58 1.10
N SER A 1144 -0.80 27.62 0.92
CA SER A 1144 0.20 27.14 1.88
C SER A 1144 1.08 28.26 2.43
N LEU A 1145 1.44 28.16 3.72
CA LEU A 1145 2.36 29.07 4.39
C LEU A 1145 3.82 28.70 4.06
N LEU A 1146 4.67 29.70 3.78
CA LEU A 1146 6.12 29.52 3.78
C LEU A 1146 6.67 29.69 5.20
N GLU A 1147 7.44 28.70 5.64
CA GLU A 1147 8.16 28.80 6.91
C GLU A 1147 9.30 29.83 6.79
N LEU A 1148 9.32 30.79 7.72
CA LEU A 1148 10.38 31.80 7.79
C LEU A 1148 11.72 31.15 8.15
N GLY A 1149 12.80 31.57 7.51
CA GLY A 1149 14.14 31.02 7.74
C GLY A 1149 14.38 29.63 7.14
N SER A 1150 13.42 29.06 6.41
CA SER A 1150 13.59 27.82 5.64
C SER A 1150 13.66 28.11 4.14
N TRP A 1151 14.48 27.36 3.41
CA TRP A 1151 14.55 27.45 1.95
C TRP A 1151 13.34 26.79 1.30
N HIS A 1152 12.70 27.51 0.38
CA HIS A 1152 11.61 27.00 -0.44
C HIS A 1152 11.89 27.27 -1.92
N HIS A 1153 11.68 26.28 -2.77
CA HIS A 1153 11.65 26.48 -4.22
C HIS A 1153 10.27 26.99 -4.61
N VAL A 1154 10.20 28.06 -5.40
CA VAL A 1154 8.95 28.62 -5.92
C VAL A 1154 9.06 28.74 -7.43
N ALA A 1155 8.08 28.18 -8.14
CA ALA A 1155 7.96 28.38 -9.57
C ALA A 1155 6.54 28.79 -9.99
N ILE A 1156 6.43 29.70 -10.95
CA ILE A 1156 5.18 30.05 -11.61
C ILE A 1156 5.26 29.57 -13.04
N VAL A 1157 4.31 28.75 -13.46
CA VAL A 1157 4.21 28.27 -14.84
C VAL A 1157 2.95 28.85 -15.46
N THR A 1158 3.10 29.61 -16.53
CA THR A 1158 2.01 30.25 -17.25
C THR A 1158 1.87 29.64 -18.64
N PHE A 1159 0.66 29.18 -18.93
CA PHE A 1159 0.18 28.71 -20.22
C PHE A 1159 -0.78 29.75 -20.82
N SER A 1160 -1.13 29.58 -22.09
CA SER A 1160 -2.01 30.51 -22.81
C SER A 1160 -3.44 30.59 -22.21
N ASN A 1161 -3.83 29.57 -21.44
CA ASN A 1161 -5.14 29.41 -20.81
C ASN A 1161 -5.11 29.03 -19.32
N ALA A 1162 -3.94 28.92 -18.68
CA ALA A 1162 -3.81 28.51 -17.29
C ALA A 1162 -2.55 29.08 -16.62
N ARG A 1163 -2.54 29.20 -15.29
CA ARG A 1163 -1.37 29.57 -14.49
C ARG A 1163 -1.28 28.67 -13.25
N GLN A 1164 -0.07 28.23 -12.93
CA GLN A 1164 0.20 27.33 -11.81
C GLN A 1164 1.27 27.93 -10.89
N ILE A 1165 1.08 27.77 -9.57
CA ILE A 1165 2.12 28.02 -8.55
C ILE A 1165 2.65 26.67 -8.10
N TYR A 1166 3.97 26.51 -8.08
CA TYR A 1166 4.67 25.37 -7.50
C TYR A 1166 5.44 25.83 -6.26
N ILE A 1167 5.40 25.02 -5.20
CA ILE A 1167 6.24 25.16 -4.01
C ILE A 1167 6.97 23.83 -3.79
N ASN A 1168 8.29 23.86 -3.70
CA ASN A 1168 9.15 22.69 -3.51
C ASN A 1168 8.92 21.59 -4.57
N GLY A 1169 8.76 21.99 -5.84
CA GLY A 1169 8.52 21.07 -6.96
C GLY A 1169 7.10 20.53 -7.08
N HIS A 1170 6.19 20.91 -6.18
CA HIS A 1170 4.80 20.44 -6.17
C HIS A 1170 3.82 21.57 -6.47
N ILE A 1171 2.75 21.28 -7.22
CA ILE A 1171 1.68 22.26 -7.48
C ILE A 1171 1.01 22.67 -6.16
N ALA A 1172 1.06 23.96 -5.87
CA ALA A 1172 0.44 24.60 -4.73
C ALA A 1172 -0.88 25.31 -5.07
N GLU A 1173 -1.09 25.72 -6.33
CA GLU A 1173 -2.35 26.29 -6.85
C GLU A 1173 -2.39 26.17 -8.38
N ASP A 1174 -3.59 26.02 -8.97
CA ASP A 1174 -3.84 26.02 -10.41
C ASP A 1174 -5.10 26.86 -10.74
N MET A 1175 -4.99 27.78 -11.71
CA MET A 1175 -6.08 28.66 -12.11
C MET A 1175 -6.18 28.78 -13.64
N ALA A 1176 -7.36 28.48 -14.19
CA ALA A 1176 -7.66 28.72 -15.60
C ALA A 1176 -7.90 30.23 -15.87
N THR A 1177 -7.04 30.84 -16.67
CA THR A 1177 -7.19 32.25 -17.09
C THR A 1177 -6.46 32.53 -18.40
N ARG A 1178 -6.95 33.50 -19.19
CA ARG A 1178 -6.31 33.90 -20.45
C ARG A 1178 -5.18 34.90 -20.20
N VAL A 1179 -4.06 34.71 -20.89
CA VAL A 1179 -2.87 35.57 -20.74
C VAL A 1179 -2.49 36.22 -22.07
N SER A 1180 -2.10 37.49 -22.02
CA SER A 1180 -1.52 38.23 -23.15
C SER A 1180 -0.01 38.38 -22.97
N ALA A 1181 0.76 38.37 -24.06
CA ALA A 1181 2.19 38.69 -24.03
C ALA A 1181 2.44 40.10 -23.51
N SER A 1182 3.61 40.35 -22.91
CA SER A 1182 4.05 41.69 -22.53
C SER A 1182 5.51 41.94 -22.93
N ASP A 1183 5.76 43.15 -23.45
CA ASP A 1183 7.11 43.66 -23.72
C ASP A 1183 7.59 44.42 -22.49
N ASN A 1184 8.32 43.76 -21.60
CA ASN A 1184 8.74 44.40 -20.36
C ASN A 1184 10.00 45.25 -20.61
N GLN A 1185 9.97 46.51 -20.18
CA GLN A 1185 11.18 47.34 -20.25
C GLN A 1185 12.25 46.81 -19.30
N CYS A 1186 11.83 46.29 -18.15
CA CYS A 1186 12.66 45.67 -17.13
C CYS A 1186 11.85 44.70 -16.27
N VAL A 1187 12.53 43.82 -15.54
CA VAL A 1187 11.99 42.96 -14.49
C VAL A 1187 12.79 43.16 -13.21
N PHE A 1188 12.11 43.54 -12.13
CA PHE A 1188 12.70 43.66 -10.81
C PHE A 1188 12.73 42.32 -10.08
N ILE A 1189 13.83 42.03 -9.39
CA ILE A 1189 13.98 40.90 -8.47
C ILE A 1189 14.24 41.48 -7.07
N GLY A 1190 13.45 41.05 -6.08
CA GLY A 1190 13.51 41.51 -4.70
C GLY A 1190 12.80 42.83 -4.41
N ALA A 1191 12.05 43.40 -5.36
CA ALA A 1191 11.18 44.55 -5.15
C ALA A 1191 9.97 44.55 -6.09
N LYS A 1192 8.95 45.33 -5.74
CA LYS A 1192 7.79 45.63 -6.58
C LYS A 1192 8.07 46.85 -7.45
N GLN A 1193 7.70 46.79 -8.73
CA GLN A 1193 7.87 47.88 -9.68
C GLN A 1193 6.62 48.77 -9.72
N ILE A 1194 6.79 50.09 -9.61
CA ILE A 1194 5.70 51.05 -9.86
C ILE A 1194 6.10 51.98 -11.00
N GLY A 1195 5.56 51.72 -12.20
CA GLY A 1195 5.72 52.60 -13.35
C GLY A 1195 6.94 52.28 -14.20
N ASN A 1196 8.07 52.96 -13.97
CA ASN A 1196 9.27 52.86 -14.81
C ASN A 1196 10.41 52.07 -14.11
N CYS A 1197 11.46 51.72 -14.86
CA CYS A 1197 12.63 50.93 -14.42
C CYS A 1197 13.54 51.63 -13.40
N THR A 1198 13.03 52.66 -12.70
CA THR A 1198 13.79 53.45 -11.72
C THR A 1198 13.06 53.66 -10.40
N SER A 1199 11.88 53.05 -10.22
CA SER A 1199 10.98 53.32 -9.07
C SER A 1199 10.58 52.04 -8.32
N PRO A 1200 11.51 51.37 -7.62
CA PRO A 1200 11.21 50.19 -6.80
C PRO A 1200 10.47 50.57 -5.51
N THR A 1201 9.59 49.69 -5.05
CA THR A 1201 8.88 49.78 -3.77
C THR A 1201 8.71 48.38 -3.17
N SER A 1202 8.28 48.25 -1.92
CA SER A 1202 7.85 46.95 -1.36
C SER A 1202 8.94 45.86 -1.44
N PHE A 1203 10.11 46.18 -0.89
CA PHE A 1203 11.32 45.37 -0.97
C PHE A 1203 11.18 44.05 -0.18
N PHE A 1204 11.69 42.96 -0.77
CA PHE A 1204 11.75 41.65 -0.13
C PHE A 1204 12.82 41.63 0.98
N SER A 1205 12.53 40.89 2.06
CA SER A 1205 13.47 40.65 3.15
C SER A 1205 13.71 39.14 3.29
N GLY A 1206 14.93 38.70 2.97
CA GLY A 1206 15.30 37.28 2.94
C GLY A 1206 16.39 36.98 1.91
N LEU A 1207 16.62 35.69 1.67
CA LEU A 1207 17.57 35.21 0.66
C LEU A 1207 16.84 34.77 -0.61
N ILE A 1208 17.42 35.03 -1.78
CA ILE A 1208 16.95 34.53 -3.09
C ILE A 1208 18.14 33.91 -3.82
N ASP A 1209 17.90 32.76 -4.46
CA ASP A 1209 18.91 31.97 -5.15
C ASP A 1209 18.34 31.32 -6.43
N GLU A 1210 19.21 30.96 -7.38
CA GLU A 1210 18.90 30.18 -8.59
C GLU A 1210 17.73 30.72 -9.45
N VAL A 1211 17.68 32.04 -9.64
CA VAL A 1211 16.56 32.70 -10.37
C VAL A 1211 16.65 32.41 -11.86
N ARG A 1212 15.58 31.84 -12.43
CA ARG A 1212 15.46 31.53 -13.87
C ARG A 1212 14.12 32.00 -14.42
N ILE A 1213 14.13 32.59 -15.62
CA ILE A 1213 12.95 33.03 -16.36
C ILE A 1213 12.97 32.40 -17.75
N TYR A 1214 11.83 31.84 -18.17
CA TYR A 1214 11.65 31.10 -19.41
C TYR A 1214 10.51 31.68 -20.24
N ASN A 1215 10.67 31.77 -21.55
CA ASN A 1215 9.60 31.96 -22.55
C ASN A 1215 8.97 30.64 -22.99
N LYS A 1216 8.84 29.72 -22.04
CA LYS A 1216 8.20 28.42 -22.18
C LYS A 1216 7.47 28.11 -20.89
N ALA A 1217 6.30 27.48 -21.00
CA ALA A 1217 5.67 26.84 -19.86
C ALA A 1217 6.45 25.55 -19.54
N LEU A 1218 7.18 25.54 -18.43
CA LEU A 1218 7.93 24.37 -17.98
C LEU A 1218 6.95 23.24 -17.62
N THR A 1219 7.35 22.02 -17.94
CA THR A 1219 6.67 20.80 -17.49
C THR A 1219 6.84 20.64 -15.98
N ALA A 1220 5.92 19.91 -15.34
CA ALA A 1220 6.05 19.59 -13.92
C ALA A 1220 7.36 18.86 -13.59
N GLU A 1221 7.89 18.05 -14.52
CA GLU A 1221 9.18 17.36 -14.38
C GLU A 1221 10.36 18.33 -14.47
N GLU A 1222 10.32 19.29 -15.40
CA GLU A 1222 11.31 20.38 -15.48
C GLU A 1222 11.29 21.22 -14.19
N VAL A 1223 10.11 21.56 -13.65
CA VAL A 1223 9.98 22.28 -12.36
C VAL A 1223 10.47 21.43 -11.19
N THR A 1224 10.14 20.13 -11.17
CA THR A 1224 10.64 19.19 -10.14
C THR A 1224 12.16 19.10 -10.19
N THR A 1225 12.74 19.03 -11.39
CA THR A 1225 14.19 19.00 -11.61
C THR A 1225 14.86 20.24 -11.04
N LEU A 1226 14.27 21.44 -11.25
CA LEU A 1226 14.75 22.69 -10.65
C LEU A 1226 14.58 22.73 -9.11
N ALA A 1227 13.55 22.05 -8.58
CA ALA A 1227 13.29 21.93 -7.14
C ALA A 1227 14.10 20.84 -6.43
N SER A 1228 14.66 19.89 -7.19
CA SER A 1228 15.46 18.78 -6.71
C SER A 1228 16.92 18.88 -7.12
N LEU A 1229 17.35 20.05 -7.64
CA LEU A 1229 18.77 20.39 -7.71
C LEU A 1229 19.35 20.07 -6.33
N ASN A 1230 20.36 19.22 -6.24
CA ASN A 1230 20.99 18.88 -4.97
C ASN A 1230 22.44 19.32 -5.04
N GLU A 1231 22.91 19.91 -3.94
CA GLU A 1231 24.25 20.43 -3.70
C GLU A 1231 25.33 19.70 -4.49
N VAL A 1232 25.97 20.42 -5.42
CA VAL A 1232 27.40 20.24 -5.63
C VAL A 1232 28.04 21.48 -5.03
N ALA A 1233 28.81 21.28 -3.97
CA ALA A 1233 29.63 22.32 -3.36
C ALA A 1233 30.49 23.00 -4.45
N TYR A 1234 30.36 24.32 -4.56
CA TYR A 1234 31.40 25.17 -5.17
C TYR A 1234 32.60 25.30 -4.23
#